data_AF-A0A941CHQ6-F1
#
_entry.id   AF-A0A941CHQ6-F1
#
_cell.length_a   1.000
_cell.length_b   1.000
_cell.length_c   1.000
_cell.angle_alpha   90.00
_cell.angle_beta   90.00
_cell.angle_gamma   90.00
#
_symmetry.space_group_name_H-M   'P 1'
#
loop_
_entity.id
_entity.type
_entity.pdbx_description
1 polymer ?
#
loop_
_entity_poly.entity_id
_entity_poly.type
_entity_poly.pdbx_seq_one_letter_code
_entity_poly.pdbx_strand_id
1 'polypeptide(L)'
;MKYPIGIVVLAISLLASCNDSKVKENNKTVYDVVFRESLAGTYEKWPTSGHSFKYYYTYTDRGRGPEFDEEISLDKENFITAQTVKGINYSKVSIDESFSVGDGTATINNMFGTSKNDFNGGQLYFRFDGSPAVYEILAQLALKSETGKVALYPKGEAELVKNTPLKLSNGTALDLLTIKGLDLNPTYIWMQDGQMVCKIAGNLHIVRKDFSDFRPEMKQIQDSIEDQGLIAAAKDLSHAIDKVVVKNVNIFTKEGSLLPNQDVFVDGEIIEAIVPTGQKTISGDVQVVDGTDKTLMPGMFDMHTHNSKFRGALYLAGGVTSVRDLANNKQLYRLRDQFENNEIIGPHIVTFCGIIDGPGPFANQRNVVETLEEGLAEIDDYKRLGYQQIKLYSSIKPEWVAPLTEKAHALGMRVSGHIPAFMNATQAINQGYDEIQHINMLFLNFLSDTIDTRTPLRFTMPAQYGADLDLESKEYTDFVDLLLKKDILVDPTAAIFENKFLAQLGEVSPTYSMVENRFPVIYQRSFYAGGLPQEGEQIARYKASYDKMLDVISDLYHKGVDIVPGTDGLPGFLYHRELELYVRAGIAANEVLKLATIKSAEITGVSDSYGSVEPGKKADLILIDGNPLEDISDIRKVEWTIKGGNLYYAKELYNAVGIDHFK
;
A
#
# COMPACT_ATOMS: atom_id res chain seq x y z
N MET A 1 -67.16 -2.14 5.83
CA MET A 1 -66.83 -3.26 4.92
C MET A 1 -65.50 -3.83 5.43
N LYS A 2 -65.31 -4.96 6.14
CA LYS A 2 -65.74 -6.38 5.99
C LYS A 2 -65.39 -6.89 4.57
N TYR A 3 -64.49 -7.84 4.27
CA TYR A 3 -63.76 -8.97 4.92
C TYR A 3 -62.41 -9.24 4.15
N PRO A 4 -61.68 -10.37 4.25
CA PRO A 4 -60.74 -10.82 5.32
C PRO A 4 -59.34 -11.24 4.78
N ILE A 5 -58.39 -11.47 5.68
CA ILE A 5 -57.07 -12.11 5.42
C ILE A 5 -57.22 -13.62 5.55
N GLY A 6 -56.87 -14.38 4.50
CA GLY A 6 -56.82 -15.83 4.50
C GLY A 6 -55.46 -16.34 5.00
N ILE A 7 -55.47 -17.14 6.06
CA ILE A 7 -54.32 -17.91 6.55
C ILE A 7 -54.33 -19.26 5.82
N VAL A 8 -53.28 -19.54 5.06
CA VAL A 8 -53.01 -20.88 4.52
C VAL A 8 -52.08 -21.60 5.49
N VAL A 9 -52.60 -22.65 6.11
CA VAL A 9 -51.84 -23.63 6.90
C VAL A 9 -51.24 -24.64 5.92
N LEU A 10 -49.91 -24.71 5.82
CA LEU A 10 -49.22 -25.85 5.21
C LEU A 10 -48.57 -26.68 6.31
N ALA A 11 -49.07 -27.90 6.47
CA ALA A 11 -48.57 -28.89 7.42
C ALA A 11 -47.21 -29.43 6.97
N ILE A 12 -46.20 -29.31 7.83
CA ILE A 12 -44.91 -29.96 7.67
C ILE A 12 -44.98 -31.33 8.35
N SER A 13 -44.96 -32.37 7.53
CA SER A 13 -44.74 -33.75 7.94
C SER A 13 -43.29 -33.93 8.43
N LEU A 14 -43.10 -34.10 9.74
CA LEU A 14 -41.88 -34.62 10.32
C LEU A 14 -41.77 -36.13 10.04
N LEU A 15 -40.77 -36.53 9.23
CA LEU A 15 -40.25 -37.90 9.23
C LEU A 15 -38.71 -37.87 9.21
N ALA A 16 -38.17 -38.16 10.39
CA ALA A 16 -36.89 -38.77 10.72
C ALA A 16 -35.72 -38.69 9.70
N SER A 17 -34.77 -37.78 9.97
CA SER A 17 -33.32 -38.06 9.83
C SER A 17 -32.49 -37.31 10.90
N CYS A 18 -33.01 -37.24 12.14
CA CYS A 18 -32.22 -36.77 13.27
C CYS A 18 -31.28 -37.88 13.74
N ASN A 19 -30.18 -38.11 13.02
CA ASN A 19 -29.01 -38.77 13.59
C ASN A 19 -27.67 -38.41 12.90
N ASP A 20 -27.68 -37.75 11.73
CA ASP A 20 -26.46 -37.28 11.06
C ASP A 20 -26.00 -35.86 11.48
N SER A 21 -26.85 -35.09 12.15
CA SER A 21 -26.51 -33.72 12.57
C SER A 21 -25.74 -33.66 13.89
N LYS A 22 -25.91 -34.64 14.79
CA LYS A 22 -25.25 -34.66 16.11
C LYS A 22 -23.82 -35.23 16.10
N VAL A 23 -23.43 -35.94 15.04
CA VAL A 23 -22.06 -36.44 14.89
C VAL A 23 -21.11 -35.37 14.31
N LYS A 24 -21.65 -34.29 13.72
CA LYS A 24 -20.88 -33.27 12.98
C LYS A 24 -20.25 -32.16 13.84
N GLU A 25 -20.71 -31.93 15.06
CA GLU A 25 -20.13 -30.87 15.93
C GLU A 25 -18.83 -31.28 16.63
N ASN A 26 -18.53 -32.58 16.77
CA ASN A 26 -17.42 -33.04 17.61
C ASN A 26 -16.00 -32.95 16.99
N ASN A 27 -15.85 -32.64 15.69
CA ASN A 27 -14.54 -32.57 15.01
C ASN A 27 -14.24 -31.18 14.39
N LYS A 28 -14.88 -30.13 14.91
CA LYS A 28 -14.69 -28.76 14.42
C LYS A 28 -13.47 -28.12 15.09
N THR A 29 -12.55 -27.61 14.29
CA THR A 29 -11.47 -26.72 14.74
C THR A 29 -11.90 -25.27 14.55
N VAL A 30 -11.76 -24.46 15.60
CA VAL A 30 -12.17 -23.04 15.60
C VAL A 30 -10.94 -22.17 15.81
N TYR A 31 -10.90 -21.04 15.13
CA TYR A 31 -9.88 -20.02 15.24
C TYR A 31 -10.54 -18.66 15.48
N ASP A 32 -9.99 -17.91 16.43
CA ASP A 32 -10.31 -16.50 16.62
C ASP A 32 -9.69 -15.68 15.49
N VAL A 33 -10.49 -14.81 14.86
CA VAL A 33 -10.00 -13.79 13.93
C VAL A 33 -9.92 -12.48 14.68
N VAL A 34 -8.71 -12.06 14.99
CA VAL A 34 -8.41 -10.84 15.74
C VAL A 34 -7.96 -9.77 14.75
N PHE A 35 -8.63 -8.62 14.78
CA PHE A 35 -8.20 -7.45 14.03
C PHE A 35 -7.70 -6.38 15.00
N ARG A 36 -6.43 -5.98 14.85
CA ARG A 36 -5.66 -5.18 15.80
C ARG A 36 -5.59 -5.90 17.15
N GLU A 37 -6.34 -5.42 18.14
CA GLU A 37 -6.37 -5.98 19.49
C GLU A 37 -7.72 -6.59 19.88
N SER A 38 -8.71 -6.54 18.99
CA SER A 38 -10.08 -6.97 19.28
C SER A 38 -10.45 -8.21 18.48
N LEU A 39 -11.20 -9.12 19.13
CA LEU A 39 -11.87 -10.21 18.42
C LEU A 39 -12.86 -9.60 17.41
N ALA A 40 -12.66 -9.91 16.14
CA ALA A 40 -13.40 -9.32 15.03
C ALA A 40 -14.22 -10.34 14.24
N GLY A 41 -13.95 -11.64 14.41
CA GLY A 41 -14.69 -12.71 13.74
C GLY A 41 -14.17 -14.10 14.07
N THR A 42 -14.47 -15.06 13.19
CA THR A 42 -14.15 -16.49 13.38
C THR A 42 -13.71 -17.13 12.07
N TYR A 43 -12.80 -18.09 12.18
CA TYR A 43 -12.42 -19.01 11.12
C TYR A 43 -12.63 -20.43 11.64
N GLU A 44 -13.40 -21.22 10.90
CA GLU A 44 -13.82 -22.54 11.33
C GLU A 44 -13.47 -23.57 10.26
N LYS A 45 -13.10 -24.78 10.69
CA LYS A 45 -12.74 -25.90 9.82
C LYS A 45 -13.36 -27.18 10.36
N TRP A 46 -13.96 -28.00 9.51
CA TRP A 46 -14.38 -29.35 9.87
C TRP A 46 -14.28 -30.32 8.68
N PRO A 47 -13.89 -31.59 8.93
CA PRO A 47 -13.84 -32.60 7.88
C PRO A 47 -15.26 -32.95 7.39
N THR A 48 -15.38 -33.30 6.11
CA THR A 48 -16.61 -33.86 5.53
C THR A 48 -16.41 -35.33 5.16
N SER A 49 -16.56 -35.71 3.89
CA SER A 49 -16.34 -37.08 3.41
C SER A 49 -15.18 -37.14 2.42
N GLY A 50 -14.38 -38.21 2.50
CA GLY A 50 -13.11 -38.32 1.77
C GLY A 50 -12.03 -37.37 2.34
N HIS A 51 -11.03 -37.01 1.54
CA HIS A 51 -10.05 -35.96 1.86
C HIS A 51 -10.63 -34.56 1.56
N SER A 52 -11.81 -34.24 2.11
CA SER A 52 -12.48 -32.95 1.92
C SER A 52 -12.82 -32.27 3.24
N PHE A 53 -12.81 -30.93 3.22
CA PHE A 53 -13.03 -30.07 4.37
C PHE A 53 -13.96 -28.92 4.03
N LYS A 54 -14.77 -28.52 5.00
CA LYS A 54 -15.56 -27.30 4.96
C LYS A 54 -15.01 -26.26 5.92
N TYR A 55 -15.20 -25.01 5.53
CA TYR A 55 -14.72 -23.85 6.23
C TYR A 55 -15.79 -22.76 6.27
N TYR A 56 -15.81 -22.00 7.35
CA TYR A 56 -16.55 -20.74 7.46
C TYR A 56 -15.56 -19.65 7.88
N TYR A 57 -15.63 -18.49 7.24
CA TYR A 57 -14.74 -17.37 7.53
C TYR A 57 -15.47 -16.04 7.55
N THR A 58 -15.31 -15.30 8.65
CA THR A 58 -15.85 -13.95 8.79
C THR A 58 -14.97 -13.08 9.68
N TYR A 59 -14.96 -11.78 9.40
CA TYR A 59 -14.57 -10.74 10.36
C TYR A 59 -15.11 -9.37 9.94
N THR A 60 -15.11 -8.41 10.87
CA THR A 60 -15.52 -7.02 10.60
C THR A 60 -14.38 -6.01 10.80
N ASP A 61 -14.19 -5.11 9.83
CA ASP A 61 -13.34 -3.90 9.92
C ASP A 61 -14.19 -2.69 9.49
N ARG A 62 -14.60 -1.84 10.43
CA ARG A 62 -15.36 -0.61 10.17
C ARG A 62 -16.62 -0.84 9.31
N GLY A 63 -17.36 -1.92 9.60
CA GLY A 63 -18.58 -2.31 8.87
C GLY A 63 -18.32 -3.03 7.53
N ARG A 64 -17.05 -3.27 7.18
CA ARG A 64 -16.60 -4.10 6.04
C ARG A 64 -16.12 -5.46 6.53
N GLY A 65 -15.75 -6.33 5.61
CA GLY A 65 -15.12 -7.62 5.91
C GLY A 65 -15.86 -8.81 5.27
N PRO A 66 -15.14 -9.91 5.01
CA PRO A 66 -15.69 -11.07 4.34
C PRO A 66 -16.65 -11.83 5.25
N GLU A 67 -17.58 -12.55 4.63
CA GLU A 67 -18.38 -13.59 5.27
C GLU A 67 -18.73 -14.62 4.20
N PHE A 68 -18.15 -15.81 4.30
CA PHE A 68 -18.38 -16.86 3.30
C PHE A 68 -18.15 -18.27 3.84
N ASP A 69 -18.77 -19.22 3.15
CA ASP A 69 -18.49 -20.65 3.25
C ASP A 69 -17.48 -21.06 2.18
N GLU A 70 -16.61 -22.00 2.51
CA GLU A 70 -15.65 -22.60 1.57
C GLU A 70 -15.63 -24.13 1.74
N GLU A 71 -15.51 -24.85 0.62
CA GLU A 71 -15.33 -26.31 0.62
C GLU A 71 -14.14 -26.65 -0.27
N ILE A 72 -13.19 -27.44 0.25
CA ILE A 72 -11.96 -27.85 -0.45
C ILE A 72 -11.87 -29.39 -0.44
N SER A 73 -11.62 -29.98 -1.61
CA SER A 73 -11.28 -31.38 -1.79
C SER A 73 -9.81 -31.52 -2.19
N LEU A 74 -9.10 -32.43 -1.53
CA LEU A 74 -7.68 -32.69 -1.73
C LEU A 74 -7.44 -34.05 -2.37
N ASP A 75 -6.40 -34.16 -3.17
CA ASP A 75 -5.86 -35.47 -3.57
C ASP A 75 -5.05 -36.12 -2.44
N LYS A 76 -4.51 -37.31 -2.73
CA LYS A 76 -3.67 -38.08 -1.78
C LYS A 76 -2.35 -37.39 -1.40
N GLU A 77 -1.88 -36.44 -2.20
CA GLU A 77 -0.65 -35.69 -1.96
C GLU A 77 -0.91 -34.36 -1.22
N ASN A 78 -2.18 -34.03 -0.97
CA ASN A 78 -2.71 -32.78 -0.41
C ASN A 78 -2.80 -31.60 -1.39
N PHE A 79 -2.78 -31.83 -2.71
CA PHE A 79 -3.12 -30.77 -3.66
C PHE A 79 -4.63 -30.59 -3.79
N ILE A 80 -5.06 -29.34 -3.96
CA ILE A 80 -6.47 -29.00 -4.18
C ILE A 80 -6.91 -29.55 -5.55
N THR A 81 -7.98 -30.33 -5.56
CA THR A 81 -8.61 -30.88 -6.78
C THR A 81 -9.96 -30.24 -7.07
N ALA A 82 -10.65 -29.76 -6.03
CA ALA A 82 -11.84 -28.94 -6.14
C ALA A 82 -11.90 -27.94 -4.99
N GLN A 83 -12.41 -26.74 -5.26
CA GLN A 83 -12.67 -25.72 -4.27
C GLN A 83 -13.93 -24.93 -4.66
N THR A 84 -14.75 -24.56 -3.68
CA THR A 84 -15.84 -23.61 -3.86
C THR A 84 -15.82 -22.58 -2.73
N VAL A 85 -16.12 -21.32 -3.05
CA VAL A 85 -16.21 -20.22 -2.09
C VAL A 85 -17.49 -19.45 -2.39
N LYS A 86 -18.38 -19.30 -1.40
CA LYS A 86 -19.68 -18.63 -1.57
C LYS A 86 -19.99 -17.71 -0.40
N GLY A 87 -20.34 -16.47 -0.71
CA GLY A 87 -20.69 -15.47 0.30
C GLY A 87 -20.41 -14.05 -0.18
N ILE A 88 -19.72 -13.27 0.64
CA ILE A 88 -19.30 -11.91 0.33
C ILE A 88 -17.83 -11.66 0.70
N ASN A 89 -17.13 -10.88 -0.11
CA ASN A 89 -15.74 -10.51 0.16
C ASN A 89 -15.64 -9.30 1.11
N TYR A 90 -14.42 -8.83 1.34
CA TYR A 90 -14.15 -7.70 2.23
C TYR A 90 -14.96 -6.45 1.86
N SER A 91 -15.12 -6.18 0.57
CA SER A 91 -15.87 -5.03 0.03
C SER A 91 -17.38 -5.26 -0.06
N LYS A 92 -17.89 -6.36 0.53
CA LYS A 92 -19.31 -6.77 0.50
C LYS A 92 -19.83 -7.11 -0.90
N VAL A 93 -18.94 -7.46 -1.82
CA VAL A 93 -19.29 -7.98 -3.15
C VAL A 93 -19.52 -9.48 -3.05
N SER A 94 -20.54 -9.99 -3.75
CA SER A 94 -20.86 -11.42 -3.77
C SER A 94 -19.71 -12.25 -4.35
N ILE A 95 -19.40 -13.36 -3.69
CA ILE A 95 -18.46 -14.37 -4.14
C ILE A 95 -19.25 -15.60 -4.58
N ASP A 96 -18.99 -16.08 -5.80
CA ASP A 96 -19.32 -17.44 -6.27
C ASP A 96 -18.12 -17.96 -7.07
N GLU A 97 -17.05 -18.30 -6.34
CA GLU A 97 -15.80 -18.80 -6.91
C GLU A 97 -15.75 -20.32 -6.85
N SER A 98 -15.25 -20.96 -7.90
CA SER A 98 -14.96 -22.39 -7.90
C SER A 98 -13.73 -22.72 -8.72
N PHE A 99 -13.06 -23.79 -8.30
CA PHE A 99 -11.97 -24.43 -9.02
C PHE A 99 -12.22 -25.93 -9.07
N SER A 100 -11.92 -26.56 -10.19
CA SER A 100 -11.96 -28.01 -10.33
C SER A 100 -10.95 -28.50 -11.35
N VAL A 101 -10.44 -29.71 -11.11
CA VAL A 101 -9.55 -30.43 -12.02
C VAL A 101 -10.25 -31.67 -12.55
N GLY A 102 -10.27 -31.82 -13.88
CA GLY A 102 -10.81 -32.99 -14.55
C GLY A 102 -10.23 -33.12 -15.95
N ASP A 103 -9.97 -34.35 -16.40
CA ASP A 103 -9.49 -34.65 -17.77
C ASP A 103 -8.25 -33.83 -18.21
N GLY A 104 -7.28 -33.63 -17.29
CA GLY A 104 -6.07 -32.84 -17.54
C GLY A 104 -6.29 -31.33 -17.70
N THR A 105 -7.48 -30.84 -17.32
CA THR A 105 -7.87 -29.43 -17.41
C THR A 105 -8.22 -28.89 -16.04
N ALA A 106 -7.73 -27.69 -15.72
CA ALA A 106 -8.19 -26.89 -14.59
C ALA A 106 -9.24 -25.88 -15.05
N THR A 107 -10.42 -25.91 -14.42
CA THR A 107 -11.47 -24.91 -14.61
C THR A 107 -11.51 -23.99 -13.40
N ILE A 108 -11.38 -22.68 -13.62
CA ILE A 108 -11.59 -21.65 -12.60
C ILE A 108 -12.81 -20.82 -13.00
N ASN A 109 -13.75 -20.65 -12.09
CA ASN A 109 -14.84 -19.69 -12.20
C ASN A 109 -14.71 -18.69 -11.06
N ASN A 110 -14.60 -17.39 -11.36
CA ASN A 110 -14.56 -16.34 -10.35
C ASN A 110 -15.24 -15.06 -10.87
N MET A 111 -15.07 -13.93 -10.17
CA MET A 111 -15.68 -12.66 -10.56
C MET A 111 -15.19 -12.10 -11.92
N PHE A 112 -14.10 -12.64 -12.48
CA PHE A 112 -13.59 -12.29 -13.80
C PHE A 112 -14.10 -13.22 -14.92
N GLY A 113 -14.94 -14.21 -14.58
CA GLY A 113 -15.51 -15.18 -15.50
C GLY A 113 -14.93 -16.59 -15.35
N THR A 114 -15.18 -17.43 -16.36
CA THR A 114 -14.70 -18.82 -16.41
C THR A 114 -13.45 -18.93 -17.28
N SER A 115 -12.39 -19.53 -16.75
CA SER A 115 -11.19 -19.91 -17.51
C SER A 115 -10.97 -21.43 -17.45
N LYS A 116 -10.42 -21.98 -18.53
CA LYS A 116 -10.04 -23.39 -18.65
C LYS A 116 -8.65 -23.46 -19.25
N ASN A 117 -7.71 -24.06 -18.52
CA ASN A 117 -6.34 -24.23 -19.00
C ASN A 117 -5.86 -25.65 -18.70
N ASP A 118 -4.85 -26.08 -19.46
CA ASP A 118 -4.17 -27.35 -19.22
C ASP A 118 -3.61 -27.39 -17.80
N PHE A 119 -3.77 -28.55 -17.16
CA PHE A 119 -3.34 -28.78 -15.79
C PHE A 119 -2.68 -30.15 -15.66
N ASN A 120 -1.38 -30.11 -15.36
CA ASN A 120 -0.54 -31.31 -15.33
C ASN A 120 -0.41 -31.92 -13.92
N GLY A 121 -1.14 -31.39 -12.93
CA GLY A 121 -1.03 -31.82 -11.54
C GLY A 121 0.20 -31.25 -10.82
N GLY A 122 0.31 -31.53 -9.51
CA GLY A 122 1.49 -31.15 -8.72
C GLY A 122 1.64 -29.65 -8.45
N GLN A 123 0.57 -28.87 -8.61
CA GLN A 123 0.56 -27.43 -8.37
C GLN A 123 -0.57 -27.08 -7.38
N LEU A 124 -0.30 -26.21 -6.42
CA LEU A 124 -1.29 -25.73 -5.47
C LEU A 124 -2.11 -24.60 -6.10
N TYR A 125 -3.42 -24.81 -6.25
CA TYR A 125 -4.32 -23.71 -6.60
C TYR A 125 -4.33 -22.67 -5.48
N PHE A 126 -3.91 -21.45 -5.82
CA PHE A 126 -4.08 -20.31 -4.95
C PHE A 126 -5.29 -19.53 -5.47
N ARG A 127 -6.36 -19.42 -4.68
CA ARG A 127 -7.63 -18.72 -4.99
C ARG A 127 -7.57 -17.18 -4.97
N PHE A 128 -8.59 -16.51 -5.53
CA PHE A 128 -8.74 -15.05 -5.45
C PHE A 128 -9.35 -14.64 -4.09
N ASP A 129 -10.57 -15.10 -3.80
CA ASP A 129 -11.17 -15.03 -2.47
C ASP A 129 -11.10 -16.42 -1.81
N GLY A 130 -10.81 -16.49 -0.51
CA GLY A 130 -10.87 -17.76 0.23
C GLY A 130 -10.32 -17.69 1.64
N SER A 131 -10.61 -18.72 2.44
CA SER A 131 -10.28 -18.72 3.87
C SER A 131 -8.77 -18.95 4.09
N PRO A 132 -8.26 -18.79 5.32
CA PRO A 132 -6.88 -19.11 5.65
C PRO A 132 -6.44 -20.56 5.36
N ALA A 133 -7.36 -21.48 5.01
CA ALA A 133 -7.10 -22.89 4.73
C ALA A 133 -5.93 -23.15 3.76
N VAL A 134 -5.80 -22.36 2.69
CA VAL A 134 -4.72 -22.57 1.70
C VAL A 134 -3.33 -22.45 2.32
N TYR A 135 -3.16 -21.62 3.36
CA TYR A 135 -1.86 -21.40 3.99
C TYR A 135 -1.46 -22.65 4.79
N GLU A 136 -2.40 -23.30 5.46
CA GLU A 136 -2.16 -24.60 6.11
C GLU A 136 -1.80 -25.68 5.09
N ILE A 137 -2.54 -25.76 3.98
CA ILE A 137 -2.27 -26.72 2.90
C ILE A 137 -0.88 -26.47 2.30
N LEU A 138 -0.53 -25.20 2.03
CA LEU A 138 0.79 -24.82 1.55
C LEU A 138 1.89 -25.22 2.53
N ALA A 139 1.71 -24.95 3.82
CA ALA A 139 2.67 -25.33 4.86
C ALA A 139 2.91 -26.85 4.87
N GLN A 140 1.84 -27.65 4.78
CA GLN A 140 1.93 -29.11 4.71
C GLN A 140 2.66 -29.58 3.44
N LEU A 141 2.35 -29.02 2.28
CA LEU A 141 3.01 -29.36 1.02
C LEU A 141 4.50 -28.98 1.04
N ALA A 142 4.83 -27.80 1.56
CA ALA A 142 6.21 -27.32 1.64
C ALA A 142 7.05 -28.15 2.61
N LEU A 143 6.49 -28.59 3.75
CA LEU A 143 7.16 -29.51 4.68
C LEU A 143 7.40 -30.91 4.10
N LYS A 144 6.53 -31.38 3.19
CA LYS A 144 6.70 -32.66 2.48
C LYS A 144 7.69 -32.58 1.31
N SER A 145 7.88 -31.39 0.73
CA SER A 145 8.74 -31.18 -0.43
C SER A 145 10.21 -31.34 -0.06
N GLU A 146 10.96 -32.17 -0.79
CA GLU A 146 12.40 -32.34 -0.59
C GLU A 146 13.20 -31.04 -0.80
N THR A 147 12.66 -30.14 -1.62
CA THR A 147 13.28 -28.83 -1.93
C THR A 147 12.68 -27.68 -1.13
N GLY A 148 11.60 -27.92 -0.38
CA GLY A 148 10.79 -26.87 0.25
C GLY A 148 9.97 -26.03 -0.74
N LYS A 149 10.06 -26.28 -2.05
CA LYS A 149 9.33 -25.55 -3.09
C LYS A 149 7.99 -26.19 -3.41
N VAL A 150 6.99 -25.36 -3.67
CA VAL A 150 5.64 -25.73 -4.06
C VAL A 150 5.23 -24.87 -5.26
N ALA A 151 5.05 -25.51 -6.42
CA ALA A 151 4.53 -24.83 -7.60
C ALA A 151 3.10 -24.35 -7.36
N LEU A 152 2.79 -23.13 -7.79
CA LEU A 152 1.48 -22.50 -7.65
C LEU A 152 0.75 -22.48 -8.98
N TYR A 153 -0.56 -22.67 -8.94
CA TYR A 153 -1.45 -22.52 -10.08
C TYR A 153 -2.33 -21.27 -9.88
N PRO A 154 -2.48 -20.39 -10.89
CA PRO A 154 -2.09 -20.55 -12.30
C PRO A 154 -0.61 -20.26 -12.62
N LYS A 155 0.10 -19.53 -11.76
CA LYS A 155 1.51 -19.18 -11.94
C LYS A 155 2.18 -18.96 -10.59
N GLY A 156 3.48 -19.24 -10.53
CA GLY A 156 4.34 -18.90 -9.41
C GLY A 156 4.87 -20.13 -8.68
N GLU A 157 5.69 -19.87 -7.67
CA GLU A 157 6.25 -20.88 -6.78
C GLU A 157 6.32 -20.26 -5.39
N ALA A 158 5.98 -21.04 -4.36
CA ALA A 158 6.24 -20.70 -2.98
C ALA A 158 7.38 -21.55 -2.44
N GLU A 159 8.22 -20.98 -1.58
CA GLU A 159 9.41 -21.66 -1.04
C GLU A 159 9.43 -21.54 0.48
N LEU A 160 9.53 -22.68 1.17
CA LEU A 160 9.85 -22.75 2.59
C LEU A 160 11.33 -22.43 2.78
N VAL A 161 11.60 -21.19 3.16
CA VAL A 161 12.97 -20.69 3.37
C VAL A 161 13.53 -21.14 4.71
N LYS A 162 12.65 -21.27 5.73
CA LYS A 162 13.07 -21.67 7.07
C LYS A 162 11.93 -22.32 7.84
N ASN A 163 12.21 -23.44 8.50
CA ASN A 163 11.39 -24.00 9.56
C ASN A 163 12.10 -23.76 10.91
N THR A 164 11.46 -23.02 11.82
CA THR A 164 12.03 -22.63 13.11
C THR A 164 11.27 -23.31 14.25
N PRO A 165 11.83 -24.37 14.88
CA PRO A 165 11.24 -24.96 16.07
C PRO A 165 11.30 -23.97 17.24
N LEU A 166 10.18 -23.79 17.91
CA LEU A 166 9.98 -22.86 19.01
C LEU A 166 9.25 -23.53 20.18
N LYS A 167 9.40 -22.94 21.35
CA LYS A 167 8.72 -23.39 22.57
C LYS A 167 8.10 -22.19 23.26
N LEU A 168 6.79 -22.24 23.47
CA LEU A 168 6.07 -21.22 24.22
C LEU A 168 6.40 -21.29 25.70
N SER A 169 6.05 -20.24 26.44
CA SER A 169 6.23 -20.09 27.89
C SER A 169 5.65 -21.23 28.72
N ASN A 170 4.55 -21.86 28.27
CA ASN A 170 3.93 -23.03 28.91
C ASN A 170 4.62 -24.36 28.56
N GLY A 171 5.63 -24.32 27.70
CA GLY A 171 6.38 -25.47 27.22
C GLY A 171 5.82 -26.17 25.98
N THR A 172 4.74 -25.68 25.40
CA THR A 172 4.21 -26.19 24.13
C THR A 172 5.22 -25.97 23.00
N ALA A 173 5.55 -27.04 22.28
CA ALA A 173 6.39 -26.98 21.09
C ALA A 173 5.55 -26.65 19.85
N LEU A 174 6.04 -25.70 19.06
CA LEU A 174 5.45 -25.24 17.80
C LEU A 174 6.55 -25.04 16.75
N ASP A 175 6.20 -25.12 15.48
CA ASP A 175 7.08 -24.75 14.37
C ASP A 175 6.62 -23.43 13.76
N LEU A 176 7.54 -22.50 13.49
CA LEU A 176 7.29 -21.31 12.69
C LEU A 176 7.92 -21.44 11.31
N LEU A 177 7.08 -21.57 10.30
CA LEU A 177 7.47 -21.66 8.90
C LEU A 177 7.56 -20.27 8.31
N THR A 178 8.66 -19.98 7.62
CA THR A 178 8.88 -18.75 6.84
C THR A 178 8.84 -19.10 5.36
N ILE A 179 7.80 -18.61 4.67
CA ILE A 179 7.54 -18.95 3.25
C ILE A 179 7.63 -17.68 2.39
N LYS A 180 8.37 -17.73 1.28
CA LYS A 180 8.43 -16.64 0.28
C LYS A 180 7.68 -17.01 -1.00
N GLY A 181 7.45 -16.03 -1.89
CA GLY A 181 6.87 -16.23 -3.22
C GLY A 181 5.36 -15.96 -3.35
N LEU A 182 4.68 -15.65 -2.23
CA LEU A 182 3.25 -15.31 -2.23
C LEU A 182 3.00 -13.80 -2.27
N ASP A 183 3.70 -13.07 -1.41
CA ASP A 183 3.55 -11.64 -1.16
C ASP A 183 4.94 -10.98 -1.25
N LEU A 184 5.00 -9.66 -1.16
CA LEU A 184 6.24 -8.87 -1.13
C LEU A 184 7.07 -9.14 0.13
N ASN A 185 6.44 -9.71 1.16
CA ASN A 185 7.06 -10.10 2.41
C ASN A 185 6.92 -11.60 2.66
N PRO A 186 7.82 -12.21 3.45
CA PRO A 186 7.64 -13.58 3.89
C PRO A 186 6.29 -13.77 4.60
N THR A 187 5.62 -14.89 4.30
CA THR A 187 4.45 -15.36 5.02
C THR A 187 4.89 -16.29 6.14
N TYR A 188 4.44 -15.98 7.36
CA TYR A 188 4.72 -16.75 8.56
C TYR A 188 3.52 -17.60 8.97
N ILE A 189 3.76 -18.89 9.23
CA ILE A 189 2.73 -19.85 9.60
C ILE A 189 3.21 -20.66 10.79
N TRP A 190 2.50 -20.55 11.91
CA TRP A 190 2.74 -21.36 13.10
C TRP A 190 2.01 -22.69 12.96
N MET A 191 2.72 -23.79 13.16
CA MET A 191 2.24 -25.14 12.93
C MET A 191 2.43 -26.01 14.18
N GLN A 192 1.51 -26.96 14.38
CA GLN A 192 1.61 -28.05 15.34
C GLN A 192 0.95 -29.29 14.76
N ASP A 193 1.66 -30.42 14.74
CA ASP A 193 1.15 -31.72 14.28
C ASP A 193 0.48 -31.66 12.89
N GLY A 194 1.10 -30.90 11.98
CA GLY A 194 0.60 -30.71 10.61
C GLY A 194 -0.61 -29.77 10.48
N GLN A 195 -1.06 -29.14 11.56
CA GLN A 195 -2.16 -28.17 11.53
C GLN A 195 -1.66 -26.76 11.82
N MET A 196 -2.34 -25.76 11.26
CA MET A 196 -2.06 -24.38 11.57
C MET A 196 -2.50 -24.08 13.00
N VAL A 197 -1.66 -23.39 13.74
CA VAL A 197 -1.97 -22.85 15.07
C VAL A 197 -2.24 -21.37 14.95
N CYS A 198 -1.42 -20.66 14.18
CA CYS A 198 -1.53 -19.21 14.07
C CYS A 198 -1.00 -18.69 12.73
N LYS A 199 -1.64 -17.65 12.21
CA LYS A 199 -1.11 -16.80 11.14
C LYS A 199 -1.24 -15.34 11.56
N ILE A 200 -0.11 -14.66 11.69
CA ILE A 200 -0.03 -13.25 12.11
C ILE A 200 0.42 -12.44 10.91
N ALA A 201 -0.41 -11.50 10.45
CA ALA A 201 -0.09 -10.64 9.32
C ALA A 201 -0.58 -9.20 9.55
N GLY A 202 0.35 -8.29 9.85
CA GLY A 202 0.02 -6.89 10.14
C GLY A 202 -0.98 -6.78 11.29
N ASN A 203 -2.17 -6.27 11.00
CA ASN A 203 -3.24 -6.13 11.99
C ASN A 203 -4.22 -7.31 12.01
N LEU A 204 -4.11 -8.30 11.12
CA LEU A 204 -5.04 -9.42 11.05
C LEU A 204 -4.34 -10.69 11.55
N HIS A 205 -4.85 -11.25 12.63
CA HIS A 205 -4.34 -12.48 13.23
C HIS A 205 -5.43 -13.56 13.21
N ILE A 206 -5.07 -14.75 12.78
CA ILE A 206 -5.91 -15.95 12.86
C ILE A 206 -5.23 -16.88 13.85
N VAL A 207 -5.91 -17.21 14.94
CA VAL A 207 -5.31 -17.96 16.05
C VAL A 207 -6.25 -19.09 16.45
N ARG A 208 -5.75 -20.32 16.52
CA ARG A 208 -6.57 -21.47 16.94
C ARG A 208 -7.07 -21.23 18.35
N LYS A 209 -8.33 -21.57 18.63
CA LYS A 209 -9.04 -21.14 19.85
C LYS A 209 -8.37 -21.59 21.14
N ASP A 210 -7.71 -22.74 21.12
CA ASP A 210 -6.92 -23.31 22.21
C ASP A 210 -5.57 -22.58 22.45
N PHE A 211 -5.17 -21.68 21.55
CA PHE A 211 -3.95 -20.87 21.61
C PHE A 211 -4.19 -19.36 21.73
N SER A 212 -5.45 -18.91 21.85
CA SER A 212 -5.78 -17.49 21.86
C SER A 212 -5.02 -16.68 22.92
N ASP A 213 -4.79 -17.25 24.10
CA ASP A 213 -4.05 -16.61 25.20
C ASP A 213 -2.55 -16.46 24.90
N PHE A 214 -1.99 -17.30 24.02
CA PHE A 214 -0.59 -17.26 23.59
C PHE A 214 -0.35 -16.36 22.37
N ARG A 215 -1.41 -15.77 21.78
CA ARG A 215 -1.28 -14.86 20.63
C ARG A 215 -0.26 -13.75 20.88
N PRO A 216 -0.28 -13.00 22.01
CA PRO A 216 0.68 -11.91 22.21
C PRO A 216 2.13 -12.40 22.24
N GLU A 217 2.38 -13.56 22.84
CA GLU A 217 3.70 -14.19 22.88
C GLU A 217 4.17 -14.61 21.48
N MET A 218 3.32 -15.31 20.72
CA MET A 218 3.62 -15.68 19.32
C MET A 218 3.88 -14.44 18.47
N LYS A 219 3.08 -13.38 18.64
CA LYS A 219 3.29 -12.12 17.94
C LYS A 219 4.65 -11.52 18.26
N GLN A 220 5.01 -11.42 19.54
CA GLN A 220 6.29 -10.86 19.96
C GLN A 220 7.48 -11.66 19.40
N ILE A 221 7.40 -12.99 19.42
CA ILE A 221 8.43 -13.86 18.85
C ILE A 221 8.54 -13.66 17.33
N GLN A 222 7.41 -13.64 16.62
CA GLN A 222 7.41 -13.43 15.18
C GLN A 222 7.92 -12.04 14.80
N ASP A 223 7.48 -10.98 15.48
CA ASP A 223 7.96 -9.61 15.25
C ASP A 223 9.50 -9.53 15.37
N SER A 224 10.09 -10.22 16.36
CA SER A 224 11.55 -10.30 16.54
C SER A 224 12.25 -11.05 15.39
N ILE A 225 11.66 -12.14 14.91
CA ILE A 225 12.20 -12.90 13.76
C ILE A 225 12.11 -12.08 12.47
N GLU A 226 11.01 -11.35 12.27
CA GLU A 226 10.84 -10.43 11.16
C GLU A 226 11.89 -9.31 11.19
N ASP A 227 12.12 -8.70 12.35
CA ASP A 227 13.11 -7.64 12.53
C ASP A 227 14.53 -8.16 12.22
N GLN A 228 14.88 -9.34 12.73
CA GLN A 228 16.17 -10.00 12.40
C GLN A 228 16.31 -10.29 10.91
N GLY A 229 15.22 -10.71 10.24
CA GLY A 229 15.21 -10.93 8.80
C GLY A 229 15.44 -9.65 8.00
N LEU A 230 14.85 -8.53 8.42
CA LEU A 230 15.05 -7.23 7.79
C LEU A 230 16.47 -6.68 8.03
N ILE A 231 17.03 -6.87 9.23
CA ILE A 231 18.41 -6.49 9.54
C ILE A 231 19.40 -7.31 8.68
N ALA A 232 19.17 -8.62 8.54
CA ALA A 232 19.98 -9.45 7.66
C ALA A 232 19.89 -8.99 6.19
N ALA A 233 18.69 -8.70 5.71
CA ALA A 233 18.49 -8.17 4.36
C ALA A 233 19.19 -6.82 4.15
N ALA A 234 19.15 -5.92 5.13
CA ALA A 234 19.90 -4.66 5.07
C ALA A 234 21.40 -4.89 4.95
N LYS A 235 21.96 -5.83 5.72
CA LYS A 235 23.39 -6.17 5.62
C LYS A 235 23.75 -6.75 4.24
N ASP A 236 22.89 -7.58 3.67
CA ASP A 236 23.19 -8.30 2.41
C ASP A 236 22.97 -7.44 1.16
N LEU A 237 22.10 -6.43 1.23
CA LEU A 237 21.66 -5.63 0.08
C LEU A 237 22.14 -4.16 0.11
N SER A 238 22.84 -3.74 1.17
CA SER A 238 23.45 -2.41 1.26
C SER A 238 24.95 -2.50 0.96
N HIS A 239 25.41 -1.75 -0.04
CA HIS A 239 26.81 -1.72 -0.44
C HIS A 239 27.44 -0.40 0.04
N ALA A 240 28.21 -0.45 1.12
CA ALA A 240 28.82 0.74 1.71
C ALA A 240 29.72 1.48 0.70
N ILE A 241 29.57 2.79 0.65
CA ILE A 241 30.33 3.68 -0.24
C ILE A 241 31.44 4.34 0.57
N ASP A 242 32.69 4.09 0.17
CA ASP A 242 33.83 4.91 0.59
C ASP A 242 34.07 6.01 -0.46
N LYS A 243 34.46 5.61 -1.69
CA LYS A 243 34.60 6.52 -2.82
C LYS A 243 33.99 5.94 -4.08
N VAL A 244 33.06 6.67 -4.68
CA VAL A 244 32.41 6.32 -5.95
C VAL A 244 32.62 7.43 -6.96
N VAL A 245 32.92 7.05 -8.20
CA VAL A 245 32.92 7.95 -9.35
C VAL A 245 31.90 7.47 -10.37
N VAL A 246 30.86 8.27 -10.63
CA VAL A 246 29.94 8.04 -11.74
C VAL A 246 30.48 8.78 -12.95
N LYS A 247 30.97 8.02 -13.94
CA LYS A 247 31.70 8.56 -15.08
C LYS A 247 30.77 8.77 -16.28
N ASN A 248 31.00 9.84 -17.05
CA ASN A 248 30.33 10.10 -18.32
C ASN A 248 28.79 10.11 -18.23
N VAL A 249 28.24 10.72 -17.19
CA VAL A 249 26.79 10.76 -16.94
C VAL A 249 26.16 12.10 -17.30
N ASN A 250 24.88 12.10 -17.64
CA ASN A 250 24.09 13.32 -17.75
C ASN A 250 23.47 13.65 -16.39
N ILE A 251 23.60 14.89 -15.89
CA ILE A 251 23.06 15.28 -14.58
C ILE A 251 21.79 16.09 -14.78
N PHE A 252 20.70 15.69 -14.11
CA PHE A 252 19.53 16.55 -13.97
C PHE A 252 19.80 17.67 -12.94
N THR A 253 19.80 18.91 -13.40
CA THR A 253 20.09 20.08 -12.57
C THR A 253 18.82 20.61 -11.87
N LYS A 254 18.99 21.35 -10.78
CA LYS A 254 17.87 21.96 -10.03
C LYS A 254 17.05 22.95 -10.87
N GLU A 255 17.64 23.51 -11.92
CA GLU A 255 16.98 24.39 -12.89
C GLU A 255 16.04 23.62 -13.84
N GLY A 256 16.10 22.28 -13.86
CA GLY A 256 15.28 21.44 -14.72
C GLY A 256 15.90 21.20 -16.10
N SER A 257 17.23 21.13 -16.18
CA SER A 257 17.97 20.89 -17.43
C SER A 257 18.93 19.71 -17.29
N LEU A 258 19.46 19.20 -18.40
CA LEU A 258 20.55 18.22 -18.37
C LEU A 258 21.90 18.89 -18.57
N LEU A 259 22.84 18.58 -17.67
CA LEU A 259 24.26 18.86 -17.83
C LEU A 259 24.96 17.58 -18.32
N PRO A 260 25.32 17.48 -19.61
CA PRO A 260 25.81 16.23 -20.18
C PRO A 260 27.29 15.97 -19.90
N ASN A 261 27.71 14.71 -20.02
CA ASN A 261 29.11 14.25 -20.01
C ASN A 261 29.90 14.74 -18.78
N GLN A 262 29.41 14.41 -17.60
CA GLN A 262 30.04 14.74 -16.32
C GLN A 262 30.62 13.50 -15.64
N ASP A 263 31.70 13.71 -14.89
CA ASP A 263 32.19 12.78 -13.88
C ASP A 263 31.81 13.32 -12.49
N VAL A 264 31.06 12.53 -11.72
CA VAL A 264 30.58 12.88 -10.37
C VAL A 264 31.35 12.07 -9.34
N PHE A 265 32.03 12.76 -8.44
CA PHE A 265 32.83 12.17 -7.37
C PHE A 265 32.04 12.23 -6.07
N VAL A 266 31.87 11.08 -5.43
CA VAL A 266 31.20 10.90 -4.13
C VAL A 266 32.22 10.36 -3.14
N ASP A 267 32.33 11.01 -1.98
CA ASP A 267 33.16 10.61 -0.85
C ASP A 267 32.26 10.40 0.38
N GLY A 268 32.06 9.13 0.75
CA GLY A 268 31.07 8.69 1.72
C GLY A 268 29.65 9.17 1.38
N GLU A 269 29.14 10.09 2.20
CA GLU A 269 27.80 10.65 2.05
C GLU A 269 27.77 11.98 1.28
N ILE A 270 28.90 12.48 0.76
CA ILE A 270 29.00 13.83 0.20
C ILE A 270 29.36 13.78 -1.28
N ILE A 271 28.70 14.63 -2.07
CA ILE A 271 29.11 14.92 -3.45
C ILE A 271 30.37 15.79 -3.36
N GLU A 272 31.55 15.21 -3.62
CA GLU A 272 32.83 15.90 -3.50
C GLU A 272 33.03 16.90 -4.65
N ALA A 273 32.77 16.45 -5.89
CA ALA A 273 33.03 17.25 -7.07
C ALA A 273 32.19 16.79 -8.28
N ILE A 274 31.92 17.73 -9.18
CA ILE A 274 31.33 17.49 -10.49
C ILE A 274 32.23 18.19 -11.51
N VAL A 275 32.71 17.46 -12.50
CA VAL A 275 33.58 18.01 -13.55
C VAL A 275 33.20 17.42 -14.91
N PRO A 276 33.46 18.13 -16.03
CA PRO A 276 33.32 17.52 -17.34
C PRO A 276 34.20 16.28 -17.46
N THR A 277 33.70 15.26 -18.17
CA THR A 277 34.34 13.95 -18.21
C THR A 277 35.80 14.02 -18.68
N GLY A 278 36.66 13.33 -17.92
CA GLY A 278 38.10 13.27 -18.19
C GLY A 278 38.91 14.49 -17.72
N GLN A 279 38.30 15.49 -17.07
CA GLN A 279 39.04 16.67 -16.58
C GLN A 279 39.72 16.46 -15.22
N LYS A 280 39.27 15.49 -14.40
CA LYS A 280 39.92 15.10 -13.14
C LYS A 280 40.44 13.67 -13.26
N THR A 281 41.68 13.43 -12.85
CA THR A 281 42.24 12.07 -12.82
C THR A 281 41.62 11.30 -11.66
N ILE A 282 41.14 10.09 -11.95
CA ILE A 282 40.67 9.16 -10.92
C ILE A 282 41.90 8.49 -10.30
N SER A 283 42.09 8.65 -8.99
CA SER A 283 43.25 8.12 -8.25
C SER A 283 42.81 7.43 -6.97
N GLY A 284 43.50 6.35 -6.60
CA GLY A 284 43.19 5.56 -5.41
C GLY A 284 42.29 4.37 -5.70
N ASP A 285 41.84 3.70 -4.64
CA ASP A 285 40.84 2.64 -4.71
C ASP A 285 39.46 3.28 -4.69
N VAL A 286 38.81 3.36 -5.87
CA VAL A 286 37.48 3.95 -6.01
C VAL A 286 36.61 3.04 -6.85
N GLN A 287 35.33 2.95 -6.50
CA GLN A 287 34.34 2.26 -7.31
C GLN A 287 33.97 3.17 -8.50
N VAL A 288 34.18 2.70 -9.72
CA VAL A 288 33.83 3.42 -10.94
C VAL A 288 32.53 2.85 -11.52
N VAL A 289 31.54 3.71 -11.73
CA VAL A 289 30.25 3.38 -12.33
C VAL A 289 30.16 4.05 -13.70
N ASP A 290 29.72 3.31 -14.72
CA ASP A 290 29.52 3.84 -16.07
C ASP A 290 28.12 4.46 -16.23
N GLY A 291 28.10 5.79 -16.32
CA GLY A 291 26.90 6.59 -16.56
C GLY A 291 26.63 6.92 -18.03
N THR A 292 27.38 6.33 -18.97
CA THR A 292 27.17 6.56 -20.41
C THR A 292 25.71 6.28 -20.79
N ASP A 293 25.09 7.22 -21.50
CA ASP A 293 23.68 7.23 -21.93
C ASP A 293 22.64 7.21 -20.79
N LYS A 294 23.08 7.45 -19.55
CA LYS A 294 22.23 7.45 -18.34
C LYS A 294 22.05 8.86 -17.79
N THR A 295 21.03 9.00 -16.95
CA THR A 295 20.73 10.23 -16.22
C THR A 295 20.94 10.02 -14.73
N LEU A 296 21.79 10.85 -14.12
CA LEU A 296 21.95 10.97 -12.67
C LEU A 296 21.01 12.05 -12.16
N MET A 297 20.18 11.68 -11.18
CA MET A 297 19.25 12.60 -10.52
C MET A 297 19.46 12.59 -9.00
N PRO A 298 19.01 13.63 -8.29
CA PRO A 298 18.79 13.53 -6.85
C PRO A 298 17.77 12.44 -6.55
N GLY A 299 17.88 11.82 -5.37
CA GLY A 299 16.83 10.94 -4.86
C GLY A 299 15.47 11.63 -4.80
N MET A 300 14.42 10.89 -5.16
CA MET A 300 13.06 11.43 -5.27
C MET A 300 12.34 11.46 -3.91
N PHE A 301 11.30 12.29 -3.84
CA PHE A 301 10.49 12.56 -2.64
C PHE A 301 9.04 12.11 -2.82
N ASP A 302 8.60 11.05 -2.14
CA ASP A 302 7.17 10.71 -2.08
C ASP A 302 6.48 11.49 -0.95
N MET A 303 5.61 12.42 -1.34
CA MET A 303 5.07 13.44 -0.45
C MET A 303 3.79 13.00 0.27
N HIS A 304 3.31 11.76 0.04
CA HIS A 304 2.22 11.14 0.80
C HIS A 304 2.43 9.64 0.97
N THR A 305 2.96 9.25 2.12
CA THR A 305 3.20 7.84 2.44
C THR A 305 2.64 7.41 3.79
N HIS A 306 2.54 6.09 3.96
CA HIS A 306 2.24 5.43 5.23
C HIS A 306 3.27 4.32 5.48
N ASN A 307 4.25 4.62 6.32
CA ASN A 307 5.46 3.79 6.42
C ASN A 307 5.32 2.65 7.44
N SER A 308 6.00 1.55 7.11
CA SER A 308 6.24 0.41 7.98
C SER A 308 7.60 -0.21 7.64
N LYS A 309 8.12 -1.06 8.53
CA LYS A 309 9.41 -1.74 8.38
C LYS A 309 9.57 -2.55 7.08
N PHE A 310 8.45 -2.92 6.44
CA PHE A 310 8.42 -3.76 5.23
C PHE A 310 8.40 -2.98 3.91
N ARG A 311 8.27 -1.65 3.95
CA ARG A 311 8.08 -0.85 2.73
C ARG A 311 9.38 -0.21 2.22
N GLY A 312 10.40 -0.14 3.07
CA GLY A 312 11.61 0.63 2.82
C GLY A 312 12.39 0.20 1.57
N ALA A 313 12.58 -1.11 1.37
CA ALA A 313 13.30 -1.63 0.21
C ALA A 313 12.66 -1.21 -1.13
N LEU A 314 11.33 -1.12 -1.21
CA LEU A 314 10.65 -0.74 -2.44
C LEU A 314 10.79 0.75 -2.77
N TYR A 315 10.87 1.64 -1.78
CA TYR A 315 11.15 3.05 -2.03
C TYR A 315 12.53 3.21 -2.68
N LEU A 316 13.57 2.62 -2.08
CA LEU A 316 14.92 2.73 -2.62
C LEU A 316 15.05 2.04 -3.98
N ALA A 317 14.40 0.88 -4.20
CA ALA A 317 14.38 0.22 -5.50
C ALA A 317 13.74 1.10 -6.59
N GLY A 318 12.74 1.91 -6.22
CA GLY A 318 12.08 2.87 -7.10
C GLY A 318 12.72 4.25 -7.14
N GLY A 319 13.90 4.45 -6.53
CA GLY A 319 14.61 5.74 -6.55
C GLY A 319 14.05 6.81 -5.61
N VAL A 320 13.19 6.44 -4.66
CA VAL A 320 12.64 7.36 -3.64
C VAL A 320 13.52 7.29 -2.39
N THR A 321 14.29 8.33 -2.10
CA THR A 321 15.17 8.38 -0.91
C THR A 321 14.56 9.12 0.25
N SER A 322 13.50 9.92 0.02
CA SER A 322 12.85 10.73 1.05
C SER A 322 11.34 10.61 0.97
N VAL A 323 10.67 10.62 2.12
CA VAL A 323 9.21 10.51 2.22
C VAL A 323 8.62 11.43 3.29
N ARG A 324 7.40 11.92 3.05
CA ARG A 324 6.51 12.46 4.09
C ARG A 324 5.58 11.36 4.56
N ASP A 325 5.56 11.07 5.86
CA ASP A 325 4.53 10.18 6.43
C ASP A 325 3.33 11.00 6.87
N LEU A 326 2.19 10.80 6.21
CA LEU A 326 1.01 11.64 6.37
C LEU A 326 -0.06 11.09 7.33
N ALA A 327 0.17 9.98 8.06
CA ALA A 327 -0.84 9.52 9.02
C ALA A 327 -0.38 8.40 9.99
N ASN A 328 0.88 8.40 10.45
CA ASN A 328 1.35 7.34 11.34
C ASN A 328 1.04 7.56 12.82
N ASN A 329 1.14 6.47 13.58
CA ASN A 329 1.05 6.51 15.03
C ASN A 329 2.33 7.12 15.65
N LYS A 330 2.30 7.32 16.97
CA LYS A 330 3.39 7.92 17.77
C LYS A 330 4.72 7.11 17.79
N GLN A 331 4.81 5.94 17.16
CA GLN A 331 6.02 5.09 17.14
C GLN A 331 6.91 5.31 15.89
N LEU A 332 6.55 6.24 15.00
CA LEU A 332 7.27 6.48 13.75
C LEU A 332 8.74 6.85 13.96
N TYR A 333 9.09 7.52 15.06
CA TYR A 333 10.47 7.89 15.36
C TYR A 333 11.40 6.68 15.44
N ARG A 334 10.93 5.54 15.96
CA ARG A 334 11.72 4.31 16.00
C ARG A 334 11.99 3.79 14.61
N LEU A 335 10.97 3.78 13.74
CA LEU A 335 11.14 3.36 12.35
C LEU A 335 12.11 4.28 11.60
N ARG A 336 11.99 5.60 11.80
CA ARG A 336 12.97 6.57 11.29
C ARG A 336 14.37 6.19 11.75
N ASP A 337 14.59 6.02 13.05
CA ASP A 337 15.93 5.72 13.58
C ASP A 337 16.51 4.43 12.97
N GLN A 338 15.69 3.42 12.72
CA GLN A 338 16.13 2.20 12.03
C GLN A 338 16.53 2.46 10.58
N PHE A 339 15.81 3.32 9.85
CA PHE A 339 16.16 3.72 8.49
C PHE A 339 17.40 4.63 8.43
N GLU A 340 17.55 5.57 9.37
CA GLU A 340 18.67 6.51 9.41
C GLU A 340 19.98 5.84 9.82
N ASN A 341 19.91 4.91 10.76
CA ASN A 341 21.10 4.16 11.21
C ASN A 341 21.44 2.97 10.30
N ASN A 342 20.75 2.81 9.17
CA ASN A 342 20.88 1.67 8.25
C ASN A 342 20.70 0.30 8.95
N GLU A 343 19.92 0.24 10.04
CA GLU A 343 19.58 -1.01 10.72
C GLU A 343 18.66 -1.86 9.83
N ILE A 344 17.71 -1.21 9.17
CA ILE A 344 16.89 -1.80 8.10
C ILE A 344 16.86 -0.84 6.90
N ILE A 345 16.60 -1.37 5.71
CA ILE A 345 16.55 -0.58 4.47
C ILE A 345 15.30 0.32 4.48
N GLY A 346 15.47 1.61 4.21
CA GLY A 346 14.36 2.52 3.95
C GLY A 346 14.77 3.97 3.66
N PRO A 347 13.80 4.80 3.27
CA PRO A 347 14.03 6.21 2.94
C PRO A 347 14.21 7.06 4.21
N HIS A 348 14.69 8.29 4.03
CA HIS A 348 14.56 9.36 5.01
C HIS A 348 13.09 9.69 5.23
N ILE A 349 12.65 9.70 6.50
CA ILE A 349 11.32 10.23 6.85
C ILE A 349 11.52 11.71 7.20
N VAL A 350 11.24 12.60 6.24
CA VAL A 350 11.54 14.04 6.37
C VAL A 350 10.40 14.85 6.97
N THR A 351 9.19 14.29 7.01
CA THR A 351 8.03 14.90 7.68
C THR A 351 7.22 13.87 8.43
N PHE A 352 6.88 14.21 9.66
CA PHE A 352 6.12 13.42 10.60
C PHE A 352 4.76 14.09 10.78
N CYS A 353 3.72 13.46 10.22
CA CYS A 353 2.35 13.91 10.41
C CYS A 353 1.59 12.96 11.36
N GLY A 354 1.11 13.51 12.47
CA GLY A 354 0.28 12.80 13.42
C GLY A 354 -1.13 12.70 12.88
N ILE A 355 -1.90 11.69 13.29
CA ILE A 355 -3.31 11.56 12.91
C ILE A 355 -4.21 11.78 14.12
N ILE A 356 -5.32 12.49 13.93
CA ILE A 356 -6.41 12.64 14.91
C ILE A 356 -7.75 12.43 14.19
N ASP A 357 -8.63 11.63 14.79
CA ASP A 357 -9.99 11.40 14.30
C ASP A 357 -11.02 11.47 15.43
N GLY A 358 -12.27 11.76 15.07
CA GLY A 358 -13.37 11.75 16.03
C GLY A 358 -13.98 10.35 16.22
N PRO A 359 -14.85 10.18 17.21
CA PRO A 359 -15.42 8.88 17.53
C PRO A 359 -16.54 8.52 16.55
N GLY A 360 -16.77 7.22 16.37
CA GLY A 360 -17.90 6.73 15.59
C GLY A 360 -17.62 5.42 14.86
N PRO A 361 -18.66 4.79 14.28
CA PRO A 361 -18.55 3.48 13.62
C PRO A 361 -17.64 3.49 12.39
N PHE A 362 -17.34 4.66 11.82
CA PHE A 362 -16.51 4.84 10.63
C PHE A 362 -15.13 5.43 10.91
N ALA A 363 -14.78 5.66 12.19
CA ALA A 363 -13.49 6.25 12.56
C ALA A 363 -12.32 5.38 12.08
N ASN A 364 -11.16 6.00 11.81
CA ASN A 364 -9.96 5.30 11.35
C ASN A 364 -9.34 4.38 12.44
N GLN A 365 -9.86 4.46 13.67
CA GLN A 365 -9.45 3.76 14.90
C GLN A 365 -7.95 3.89 15.26
N ARG A 366 -7.26 4.88 14.69
CA ARG A 366 -5.91 5.32 15.06
C ARG A 366 -6.05 6.70 15.71
N ASN A 367 -5.65 6.82 16.98
CA ASN A 367 -5.74 8.07 17.74
C ASN A 367 -7.12 8.73 17.62
N VAL A 368 -8.16 7.95 17.95
CA VAL A 368 -9.53 8.44 18.05
C VAL A 368 -9.68 9.14 19.40
N VAL A 369 -10.17 10.38 19.36
CA VAL A 369 -10.43 11.19 20.56
C VAL A 369 -11.93 11.36 20.73
N GLU A 370 -12.43 11.18 21.95
CA GLU A 370 -13.84 11.27 22.30
C GLU A 370 -14.28 12.73 22.58
N THR A 371 -13.32 13.59 22.91
CA THR A 371 -13.53 14.99 23.29
C THR A 371 -12.55 15.94 22.59
N LEU A 372 -12.90 17.24 22.55
CA LEU A 372 -11.99 18.27 22.04
C LEU A 372 -10.73 18.37 22.91
N GLU A 373 -10.89 18.28 24.23
CA GLU A 373 -9.79 18.35 25.20
C GLU A 373 -8.75 17.25 24.97
N GLU A 374 -9.20 16.01 24.69
CA GLU A 374 -8.33 14.91 24.28
C GLU A 374 -7.63 15.22 22.96
N GLY A 375 -8.34 15.76 21.96
CA GLY A 375 -7.75 16.19 20.70
C GLY A 375 -6.64 17.24 20.87
N LEU A 376 -6.86 18.24 21.73
CA LEU A 376 -5.86 19.26 22.06
C LEU A 376 -4.64 18.66 22.76
N ALA A 377 -4.85 17.70 23.67
CA ALA A 377 -3.78 16.98 24.35
C ALA A 377 -2.98 16.07 23.40
N GLU A 378 -3.63 15.44 22.41
CA GLU A 378 -2.95 14.65 21.38
C GLU A 378 -1.99 15.51 20.54
N ILE A 379 -2.34 16.76 20.25
CA ILE A 379 -1.45 17.70 19.55
C ILE A 379 -0.21 17.99 20.41
N ASP A 380 -0.37 18.22 21.72
CA ASP A 380 0.77 18.40 22.64
C ASP A 380 1.70 17.18 22.65
N ASP A 381 1.12 15.98 22.66
CA ASP A 381 1.87 14.72 22.62
C ASP A 381 2.66 14.56 21.31
N TYR A 382 2.03 14.81 20.16
CA TYR A 382 2.71 14.77 18.87
C TYR A 382 3.82 15.81 18.79
N LYS A 383 3.58 17.04 19.27
CA LYS A 383 4.62 18.08 19.32
C LYS A 383 5.82 17.64 20.15
N ARG A 384 5.58 17.04 21.33
CA ARG A 384 6.65 16.53 22.21
C ARG A 384 7.49 15.45 21.54
N LEU A 385 6.89 14.67 20.64
CA LEU A 385 7.58 13.64 19.85
C LEU A 385 8.25 14.19 18.58
N GLY A 386 8.19 15.51 18.34
CA GLY A 386 8.86 16.18 17.23
C GLY A 386 8.08 16.17 15.91
N TYR A 387 6.78 15.86 15.94
CA TYR A 387 5.94 15.92 14.74
C TYR A 387 5.80 17.38 14.27
N GLN A 388 5.83 17.58 12.95
CA GLN A 388 5.70 18.91 12.33
C GLN A 388 4.27 19.22 11.89
N GLN A 389 3.42 18.18 11.76
CA GLN A 389 2.11 18.31 11.14
C GLN A 389 1.07 17.42 11.83
N ILE A 390 -0.19 17.83 11.78
CA ILE A 390 -1.36 17.04 12.20
C ILE A 390 -2.29 16.84 10.99
N LYS A 391 -2.75 15.61 10.81
CA LYS A 391 -3.81 15.21 9.89
C LYS A 391 -5.11 15.05 10.66
N LEU A 392 -6.06 15.93 10.38
CA LEU A 392 -7.44 15.75 10.81
C LEU A 392 -8.17 14.84 9.80
N TYR A 393 -9.03 13.97 10.31
CA TYR A 393 -9.69 12.93 9.52
C TYR A 393 -11.22 13.07 9.50
N SER A 394 -11.88 12.27 8.65
CA SER A 394 -13.29 12.47 8.29
C SER A 394 -14.30 12.43 9.44
N SER A 395 -13.98 11.85 10.60
CA SER A 395 -14.91 11.75 11.73
C SER A 395 -14.75 12.87 12.77
N ILE A 396 -13.78 13.78 12.57
CA ILE A 396 -13.70 15.02 13.35
C ILE A 396 -14.99 15.81 13.20
N LYS A 397 -15.46 16.41 14.30
CA LYS A 397 -16.64 17.29 14.25
C LYS A 397 -16.24 18.64 13.66
N PRO A 398 -17.04 19.24 12.75
CA PRO A 398 -16.69 20.53 12.14
C PRO A 398 -16.35 21.63 13.17
N GLU A 399 -17.02 21.67 14.31
CA GLU A 399 -16.76 22.64 15.38
C GLU A 399 -15.42 22.43 16.12
N TRP A 400 -14.76 21.29 15.94
CA TRP A 400 -13.44 21.01 16.51
C TRP A 400 -12.28 21.46 15.61
N VAL A 401 -12.54 21.74 14.33
CA VAL A 401 -11.46 22.03 13.38
C VAL A 401 -10.71 23.30 13.77
N ALA A 402 -11.41 24.43 13.94
CA ALA A 402 -10.80 25.69 14.37
C ALA A 402 -9.99 25.62 15.68
N PRO A 403 -10.49 25.07 16.81
CA PRO A 403 -9.68 24.99 18.02
C PRO A 403 -8.47 24.04 17.88
N LEU A 404 -8.57 22.96 17.11
CA LEU A 404 -7.45 22.05 16.87
C LEU A 404 -6.37 22.69 15.99
N THR A 405 -6.74 23.42 14.94
CA THR A 405 -5.81 24.16 14.08
C THR A 405 -5.14 25.30 14.85
N GLU A 406 -5.89 26.09 15.61
CA GLU A 406 -5.34 27.15 16.46
C GLU A 406 -4.29 26.60 17.45
N LYS A 407 -4.56 25.45 18.06
CA LYS A 407 -3.62 24.77 18.96
C LYS A 407 -2.36 24.29 18.24
N ALA A 408 -2.51 23.66 17.08
CA ALA A 408 -1.37 23.19 16.27
C ALA A 408 -0.49 24.37 15.83
N HIS A 409 -1.09 25.44 15.31
CA HIS A 409 -0.39 26.65 14.89
C HIS A 409 0.31 27.35 16.05
N ALA A 410 -0.30 27.41 17.24
CA ALA A 410 0.34 27.95 18.45
C ALA A 410 1.60 27.17 18.87
N LEU A 411 1.73 25.92 18.45
CA LEU A 411 2.90 25.06 18.65
C LEU A 411 3.85 25.04 17.43
N GLY A 412 3.57 25.84 16.41
CA GLY A 412 4.33 25.90 15.16
C GLY A 412 4.21 24.63 14.32
N MET A 413 3.09 23.90 14.44
CA MET A 413 2.78 22.74 13.60
C MET A 413 1.82 23.14 12.48
N ARG A 414 1.87 22.45 11.35
CA ARG A 414 0.90 22.57 10.25
C ARG A 414 -0.31 21.65 10.48
N VAL A 415 -1.46 21.98 9.90
CA VAL A 415 -2.65 21.12 9.84
C VAL A 415 -3.03 20.80 8.41
N SER A 416 -3.40 19.54 8.19
CA SER A 416 -3.75 19.00 6.89
C SER A 416 -4.84 17.95 7.02
N GLY A 417 -5.27 17.38 5.89
CA GLY A 417 -5.86 16.05 5.91
C GLY A 417 -7.06 15.88 5.00
N HIS A 418 -7.95 15.01 5.45
CA HIS A 418 -9.26 14.85 4.83
C HIS A 418 -10.14 16.02 5.25
N ILE A 419 -11.17 16.31 4.46
CA ILE A 419 -12.22 17.23 4.88
C ILE A 419 -13.19 16.46 5.78
N PRO A 420 -13.46 16.93 7.01
CA PRO A 420 -14.41 16.30 7.92
C PRO A 420 -15.80 16.15 7.30
N ALA A 421 -16.57 15.16 7.74
CA ALA A 421 -17.94 15.00 7.28
C ALA A 421 -18.78 16.24 7.62
N PHE A 422 -19.69 16.60 6.71
CA PHE A 422 -20.56 17.78 6.84
C PHE A 422 -19.80 19.12 6.88
N MET A 423 -18.67 19.17 6.17
CA MET A 423 -17.84 20.35 5.94
C MET A 423 -17.29 20.32 4.51
N ASN A 424 -17.03 21.49 3.91
CA ASN A 424 -16.33 21.62 2.63
C ASN A 424 -14.89 22.16 2.79
N ALA A 425 -14.09 22.07 1.72
CA ALA A 425 -12.68 22.50 1.75
C ALA A 425 -12.52 23.98 2.06
N THR A 426 -13.40 24.84 1.53
CA THR A 426 -13.42 26.28 1.81
C THR A 426 -13.56 26.57 3.32
N GLN A 427 -14.46 25.85 3.99
CA GLN A 427 -14.65 25.97 5.44
C GLN A 427 -13.41 25.49 6.21
N ALA A 428 -12.82 24.35 5.83
CA ALA A 428 -11.62 23.83 6.47
C ALA A 428 -10.42 24.79 6.34
N ILE A 429 -10.18 25.35 5.15
CA ILE A 429 -9.15 26.38 4.90
C ILE A 429 -9.40 27.62 5.77
N ASN A 430 -10.64 28.12 5.81
CA ASN A 430 -10.98 29.27 6.63
C ASN A 430 -10.81 29.01 8.13
N GLN A 431 -10.86 27.75 8.55
CA GLN A 431 -10.60 27.32 9.92
C GLN A 431 -9.14 26.90 10.16
N GLY A 432 -8.21 27.13 9.22
CA GLY A 432 -6.77 27.02 9.47
C GLY A 432 -6.10 25.74 8.95
N TYR A 433 -6.68 25.05 7.97
CA TYR A 433 -5.90 24.07 7.20
C TYR A 433 -4.78 24.76 6.41
N ASP A 434 -3.61 24.12 6.38
CA ASP A 434 -2.44 24.53 5.59
C ASP A 434 -2.24 23.64 4.34
N GLU A 435 -2.94 22.51 4.26
CA GLU A 435 -2.83 21.54 3.17
C GLU A 435 -4.11 20.72 3.01
N ILE A 436 -4.50 20.44 1.77
CA ILE A 436 -5.59 19.51 1.46
C ILE A 436 -5.02 18.26 0.80
N GLN A 437 -5.37 17.10 1.34
CA GLN A 437 -4.95 15.81 0.83
C GLN A 437 -6.07 15.16 0.02
N HIS A 438 -5.66 14.60 -1.12
CA HIS A 438 -6.45 13.91 -2.13
C HIS A 438 -7.33 14.85 -2.98
N ILE A 439 -7.17 14.78 -4.30
CA ILE A 439 -7.86 15.64 -5.27
C ILE A 439 -9.39 15.53 -5.17
N ASN A 440 -9.93 14.38 -4.78
CA ASN A 440 -11.37 14.23 -4.58
C ASN A 440 -11.93 15.16 -3.49
N MET A 441 -11.13 15.49 -2.47
CA MET A 441 -11.54 16.40 -1.40
C MET A 441 -11.71 17.84 -1.89
N LEU A 442 -10.91 18.26 -2.89
CA LEU A 442 -11.09 19.54 -3.57
C LEU A 442 -12.38 19.53 -4.39
N PHE A 443 -12.64 18.44 -5.13
CA PHE A 443 -13.85 18.33 -5.94
C PHE A 443 -15.13 18.40 -5.11
N LEU A 444 -15.15 17.76 -3.93
CA LEU A 444 -16.31 17.79 -3.03
C LEU A 444 -16.71 19.23 -2.62
N ASN A 445 -15.77 20.18 -2.62
CA ASN A 445 -16.05 21.59 -2.33
C ASN A 445 -17.14 22.20 -3.22
N PHE A 446 -17.21 21.75 -4.47
CA PHE A 446 -18.13 22.26 -5.49
C PHE A 446 -19.42 21.45 -5.61
N LEU A 447 -19.54 20.35 -4.87
CA LEU A 447 -20.67 19.42 -5.00
C LEU A 447 -21.70 19.59 -3.88
N SER A 448 -21.25 19.65 -2.62
CA SER A 448 -22.12 19.94 -1.47
C SER A 448 -21.29 20.11 -0.18
N ASP A 449 -21.79 20.90 0.76
CA ASP A 449 -21.25 21.11 2.11
C ASP A 449 -21.82 20.16 3.17
N THR A 450 -22.76 19.28 2.80
CA THR A 450 -23.41 18.32 3.73
C THR A 450 -23.02 16.86 3.47
N ILE A 451 -21.93 16.65 2.73
CA ILE A 451 -21.48 15.30 2.35
C ILE A 451 -20.89 14.60 3.58
N ASP A 452 -21.38 13.39 3.84
CA ASP A 452 -20.75 12.51 4.82
C ASP A 452 -19.51 11.85 4.20
N THR A 453 -18.34 12.51 4.36
CA THR A 453 -17.06 12.06 3.80
C THR A 453 -16.54 10.77 4.43
N ARG A 454 -17.21 10.22 5.44
CA ARG A 454 -16.89 8.89 6.01
C ARG A 454 -17.45 7.75 5.15
N THR A 455 -18.40 8.04 4.27
CA THR A 455 -19.09 7.06 3.42
C THR A 455 -18.46 6.99 2.01
N PRO A 456 -18.81 5.98 1.17
CA PRO A 456 -18.35 5.92 -0.23
C PRO A 456 -18.71 7.15 -1.08
N LEU A 457 -19.62 8.02 -0.63
CA LEU A 457 -20.00 9.25 -1.33
C LEU A 457 -18.81 10.14 -1.66
N ARG A 458 -17.77 10.17 -0.82
CA ARG A 458 -16.53 10.93 -1.08
C ARG A 458 -15.82 10.53 -2.37
N PHE A 459 -16.10 9.34 -2.90
CA PHE A 459 -15.54 8.83 -4.15
C PHE A 459 -16.58 8.83 -5.27
N THR A 460 -17.80 8.38 -5.00
CA THR A 460 -18.83 8.25 -6.03
C THR A 460 -19.35 9.61 -6.51
N MET A 461 -19.45 10.63 -5.65
CA MET A 461 -19.90 11.95 -6.07
C MET A 461 -18.90 12.62 -7.03
N PRO A 462 -17.58 12.70 -6.74
CA PRO A 462 -16.62 13.21 -7.72
C PRO A 462 -16.57 12.37 -9.01
N ALA A 463 -16.75 11.05 -8.94
CA ALA A 463 -16.83 10.21 -10.14
C ALA A 463 -18.05 10.55 -11.02
N GLN A 464 -19.21 10.76 -10.39
CA GLN A 464 -20.47 11.04 -11.09
C GLN A 464 -20.60 12.47 -11.57
N TYR A 465 -20.07 13.46 -10.84
CA TYR A 465 -20.33 14.88 -11.11
C TYR A 465 -19.08 15.70 -11.44
N GLY A 466 -17.88 15.13 -11.24
CA GLY A 466 -16.63 15.86 -11.39
C GLY A 466 -16.41 16.43 -12.79
N ALA A 467 -16.83 15.72 -13.85
CA ALA A 467 -16.69 16.18 -15.23
C ALA A 467 -17.44 17.50 -15.54
N ASP A 468 -18.43 17.89 -14.73
CA ASP A 468 -19.19 19.13 -14.93
C ASP A 468 -18.54 20.37 -14.28
N LEU A 469 -17.42 20.20 -13.58
CA LEU A 469 -16.72 21.32 -12.94
C LEU A 469 -16.20 22.31 -13.99
N ASP A 470 -16.71 23.54 -13.94
CA ASP A 470 -16.31 24.66 -14.78
C ASP A 470 -15.16 25.45 -14.12
N LEU A 471 -13.98 25.38 -14.73
CA LEU A 471 -12.75 26.03 -14.24
C LEU A 471 -12.74 27.55 -14.50
N GLU A 472 -13.71 28.06 -15.25
CA GLU A 472 -13.90 29.50 -15.48
C GLU A 472 -15.00 30.09 -14.59
N SER A 473 -15.70 29.25 -13.81
CA SER A 473 -16.75 29.70 -12.90
C SER A 473 -16.21 30.61 -11.81
N LYS A 474 -17.07 31.50 -11.30
CA LYS A 474 -16.71 32.38 -10.18
C LYS A 474 -16.39 31.57 -8.93
N GLU A 475 -17.13 30.49 -8.69
CA GLU A 475 -16.96 29.61 -7.55
C GLU A 475 -15.58 28.94 -7.56
N TYR A 476 -15.13 28.46 -8.72
CA TYR A 476 -13.80 27.86 -8.87
C TYR A 476 -12.69 28.90 -8.73
N THR A 477 -12.80 30.03 -9.43
CA THR A 477 -11.78 31.09 -9.39
C THR A 477 -11.63 31.69 -7.99
N ASP A 478 -12.73 31.92 -7.27
CA ASP A 478 -12.69 32.35 -5.86
C ASP A 478 -12.01 31.30 -4.96
N PHE A 479 -12.20 30.01 -5.23
CA PHE A 479 -11.54 28.94 -4.48
C PHE A 479 -10.03 28.90 -4.76
N VAL A 480 -9.60 29.05 -6.02
CA VAL A 480 -8.17 29.14 -6.35
C VAL A 480 -7.52 30.36 -5.70
N ASP A 481 -8.19 31.52 -5.73
CA ASP A 481 -7.73 32.72 -5.04
C ASP A 481 -7.60 32.50 -3.53
N LEU A 482 -8.51 31.73 -2.93
CA LEU A 482 -8.42 31.34 -1.53
C LEU A 482 -7.18 30.46 -1.27
N LEU A 483 -6.91 29.46 -2.11
CA LEU A 483 -5.73 28.59 -1.98
C LEU A 483 -4.44 29.43 -2.03
N LEU A 484 -4.30 30.32 -3.01
CA LEU A 484 -3.15 31.21 -3.16
C LEU A 484 -3.01 32.16 -1.97
N LYS A 485 -4.11 32.82 -1.57
CA LYS A 485 -4.09 33.79 -0.47
C LYS A 485 -3.73 33.16 0.87
N LYS A 486 -4.05 31.88 1.06
CA LYS A 486 -3.82 31.14 2.30
C LYS A 486 -2.61 30.22 2.24
N ASP A 487 -1.85 30.23 1.14
CA ASP A 487 -0.66 29.40 0.96
C ASP A 487 -0.95 27.90 1.17
N ILE A 488 -2.06 27.44 0.57
CA ILE A 488 -2.53 26.05 0.74
C ILE A 488 -1.74 25.14 -0.18
N LEU A 489 -1.05 24.17 0.43
CA LEU A 489 -0.44 23.06 -0.28
C LEU A 489 -1.52 22.07 -0.74
N VAL A 490 -1.46 21.62 -1.99
CA VAL A 490 -2.35 20.59 -2.51
C VAL A 490 -1.55 19.31 -2.76
N ASP A 491 -2.04 18.21 -2.21
CA ASP A 491 -1.50 16.87 -2.42
C ASP A 491 -2.55 16.03 -3.19
N PRO A 492 -2.47 15.96 -4.53
CA PRO A 492 -3.51 15.37 -5.36
C PRO A 492 -3.71 13.87 -5.17
N THR A 493 -2.63 13.10 -5.00
CA THR A 493 -2.65 11.62 -5.06
C THR A 493 -3.41 11.09 -6.29
N ALA A 494 -3.12 11.64 -7.48
CA ALA A 494 -3.87 11.38 -8.71
C ALA A 494 -3.94 9.89 -9.08
N ALA A 495 -2.86 9.14 -8.86
CA ALA A 495 -2.73 7.74 -9.24
C ALA A 495 -3.76 6.82 -8.54
N ILE A 496 -4.12 7.08 -7.28
CA ILE A 496 -5.17 6.30 -6.62
C ILE A 496 -6.56 6.55 -7.24
N PHE A 497 -6.79 7.74 -7.82
CA PHE A 497 -8.03 8.06 -8.50
C PHE A 497 -8.08 7.52 -9.91
N GLU A 498 -6.93 7.38 -10.59
CA GLU A 498 -6.86 6.65 -11.85
C GLU A 498 -7.37 5.22 -11.66
N ASN A 499 -6.84 4.53 -10.65
CA ASN A 499 -7.28 3.17 -10.36
C ASN A 499 -8.75 3.14 -9.95
N LYS A 500 -9.22 4.08 -9.12
CA LYS A 500 -10.62 4.10 -8.67
C LYS A 500 -11.61 4.39 -9.81
N PHE A 501 -11.28 5.26 -10.76
CA PHE A 501 -12.25 5.72 -11.75
C PHE A 501 -12.12 4.98 -13.07
N LEU A 502 -10.93 4.48 -13.42
CA LEU A 502 -10.67 3.89 -14.72
C LEU A 502 -10.54 2.35 -14.69
N ALA A 503 -10.16 1.74 -13.56
CA ALA A 503 -9.99 0.30 -13.53
C ALA A 503 -11.36 -0.41 -13.66
N GLN A 504 -11.43 -1.36 -14.57
CA GLN A 504 -12.63 -2.17 -14.81
C GLN A 504 -12.42 -3.58 -14.26
N LEU A 505 -13.51 -4.20 -13.81
CA LEU A 505 -13.46 -5.55 -13.28
C LEU A 505 -13.06 -6.54 -14.38
N GLY A 506 -12.02 -7.34 -14.13
CA GLY A 506 -11.53 -8.35 -15.08
C GLY A 506 -10.58 -7.79 -16.14
N GLU A 507 -10.34 -6.49 -16.17
CA GLU A 507 -9.32 -5.85 -16.99
C GLU A 507 -8.15 -5.41 -16.11
N VAL A 508 -6.94 -5.36 -16.66
CA VAL A 508 -5.83 -4.85 -15.88
C VAL A 508 -5.98 -3.36 -15.64
N SER A 509 -5.79 -2.94 -14.39
CA SER A 509 -5.85 -1.55 -14.00
C SER A 509 -4.85 -0.70 -14.82
N PRO A 510 -5.31 0.41 -15.43
CA PRO A 510 -4.42 1.32 -16.15
C PRO A 510 -3.23 1.80 -15.32
N THR A 511 -3.43 1.96 -14.01
CA THR A 511 -2.43 2.42 -13.03
C THR A 511 -1.25 1.46 -12.88
N TYR A 512 -1.47 0.16 -13.06
CA TYR A 512 -0.45 -0.88 -12.88
C TYR A 512 -0.05 -1.58 -14.18
N SER A 513 -0.69 -1.23 -15.30
CA SER A 513 -0.53 -1.90 -16.60
C SER A 513 0.92 -2.05 -17.08
N MET A 514 1.77 -1.07 -16.79
CA MET A 514 3.19 -1.11 -17.19
C MET A 514 4.06 -2.02 -16.32
N VAL A 515 3.57 -2.44 -15.16
CA VAL A 515 4.37 -3.17 -14.16
C VAL A 515 3.73 -4.48 -13.70
N GLU A 516 2.48 -4.76 -14.07
CA GLU A 516 1.67 -5.88 -13.60
C GLU A 516 2.44 -7.22 -13.61
N ASN A 517 3.12 -7.52 -14.72
CA ASN A 517 3.67 -8.84 -15.01
C ASN A 517 4.92 -9.16 -14.17
N ARG A 518 5.46 -8.15 -13.49
CA ARG A 518 6.64 -8.23 -12.63
C ARG A 518 6.32 -8.70 -11.22
N PHE A 519 5.05 -8.62 -10.80
CA PHE A 519 4.65 -8.88 -9.42
C PHE A 519 4.34 -10.36 -9.16
N PRO A 520 4.37 -10.80 -7.88
CA PRO A 520 3.79 -12.09 -7.49
C PRO A 520 2.30 -12.20 -7.84
N VAL A 521 1.82 -13.42 -8.08
CA VAL A 521 0.47 -13.71 -8.60
C VAL A 521 -0.66 -13.07 -7.77
N ILE A 522 -0.50 -12.95 -6.45
CA ILE A 522 -1.49 -12.32 -5.58
C ILE A 522 -1.68 -10.84 -5.93
N TYR A 523 -0.59 -10.12 -6.18
CA TYR A 523 -0.64 -8.70 -6.59
C TYR A 523 -1.16 -8.56 -8.01
N GLN A 524 -0.70 -9.41 -8.93
CA GLN A 524 -1.18 -9.37 -10.32
C GLN A 524 -2.70 -9.41 -10.35
N ARG A 525 -3.30 -10.34 -9.60
CA ARG A 525 -4.76 -10.47 -9.47
C ARG A 525 -5.44 -9.25 -8.86
N SER A 526 -4.82 -8.60 -7.88
CA SER A 526 -5.39 -7.39 -7.28
C SER A 526 -5.53 -6.26 -8.31
N PHE A 527 -4.69 -6.26 -9.35
CA PHE A 527 -4.77 -5.29 -10.46
C PHE A 527 -5.95 -5.53 -11.40
N TYR A 528 -6.62 -6.68 -11.33
CA TYR A 528 -7.85 -6.97 -12.11
C TYR A 528 -9.15 -6.72 -11.33
N ALA A 529 -9.07 -6.37 -10.04
CA ALA A 529 -10.22 -6.24 -9.15
C ALA A 529 -11.18 -5.09 -9.53
N GLY A 530 -10.78 -4.19 -10.44
CA GLY A 530 -11.54 -3.02 -10.83
C GLY A 530 -11.49 -1.88 -9.80
N GLY A 531 -12.10 -0.75 -10.19
CA GLY A 531 -12.24 0.45 -9.38
C GLY A 531 -13.62 0.54 -8.74
N LEU A 532 -14.21 1.74 -8.76
CA LEU A 532 -15.61 1.93 -8.42
C LEU A 532 -16.48 1.12 -9.40
N PRO A 533 -17.57 0.47 -8.93
CA PRO A 533 -18.53 -0.16 -9.81
C PRO A 533 -19.04 0.83 -10.86
N GLN A 534 -18.94 0.43 -12.13
CA GLN A 534 -19.33 1.23 -13.29
C GLN A 534 -19.84 0.33 -14.40
N GLU A 535 -20.93 0.75 -15.05
CA GLU A 535 -21.54 0.05 -16.18
C GLU A 535 -22.07 1.06 -17.21
N GLY A 536 -22.08 0.66 -18.49
CA GLY A 536 -22.65 1.48 -19.58
C GLY A 536 -22.06 2.89 -19.64
N GLU A 537 -22.92 3.91 -19.61
CA GLU A 537 -22.54 5.32 -19.69
C GLU A 537 -21.66 5.79 -18.50
N GLN A 538 -21.67 5.08 -17.37
CA GLN A 538 -20.87 5.44 -16.20
C GLN A 538 -19.36 5.33 -16.48
N ILE A 539 -18.93 4.39 -17.33
CA ILE A 539 -17.51 4.21 -17.68
C ILE A 539 -16.97 5.48 -18.35
N ALA A 540 -17.70 5.99 -19.36
CA ALA A 540 -17.33 7.22 -20.05
C ALA A 540 -17.39 8.43 -19.11
N ARG A 541 -18.37 8.45 -18.21
CA ARG A 541 -18.53 9.53 -17.22
C ARG A 541 -17.40 9.57 -16.21
N TYR A 542 -17.02 8.44 -15.62
CA TYR A 542 -15.94 8.38 -14.63
C TYR A 542 -14.60 8.71 -15.27
N LYS A 543 -14.38 8.28 -16.53
CA LYS A 543 -13.24 8.73 -17.32
C LYS A 543 -13.21 10.24 -17.49
N ALA A 544 -14.32 10.86 -17.89
CA ALA A 544 -14.39 12.31 -18.04
C ALA A 544 -14.13 13.05 -16.71
N SER A 545 -14.63 12.52 -15.60
CA SER A 545 -14.38 13.09 -14.26
C SER A 545 -12.91 12.94 -13.85
N TYR A 546 -12.25 11.84 -14.21
CA TYR A 546 -10.82 11.66 -13.98
C TYR A 546 -9.98 12.60 -14.86
N ASP A 547 -10.33 12.74 -16.14
CA ASP A 547 -9.67 13.72 -17.02
C ASP A 547 -9.83 15.15 -16.47
N LYS A 548 -11.01 15.50 -15.91
CA LYS A 548 -11.20 16.78 -15.21
C LYS A 548 -10.34 16.92 -13.94
N MET A 549 -10.04 15.84 -13.21
CA MET A 549 -9.08 15.89 -12.10
C MET A 549 -7.68 16.27 -12.57
N LEU A 550 -7.25 15.75 -13.73
CA LEU A 550 -5.97 16.13 -14.33
C LEU A 550 -5.98 17.60 -14.80
N ASP A 551 -7.08 18.07 -15.40
CA ASP A 551 -7.24 19.48 -15.77
C ASP A 551 -7.09 20.40 -14.54
N VAL A 552 -7.70 20.04 -13.40
CA VAL A 552 -7.59 20.81 -12.16
C VAL A 552 -6.16 20.83 -11.63
N ILE A 553 -5.46 19.69 -11.63
CA ILE A 553 -4.04 19.63 -11.20
C ILE A 553 -3.19 20.57 -12.08
N SER A 554 -3.40 20.53 -13.39
CA SER A 554 -2.70 21.38 -14.35
C SER A 554 -3.01 22.86 -14.12
N ASP A 555 -4.28 23.22 -13.97
CA ASP A 555 -4.71 24.61 -13.76
C ASP A 555 -4.15 25.19 -12.46
N LEU A 556 -4.24 24.45 -11.35
CA LEU A 556 -3.69 24.85 -10.06
C LEU A 556 -2.18 25.10 -10.14
N TYR A 557 -1.44 24.19 -10.76
CA TYR A 557 0.01 24.34 -10.97
C TYR A 557 0.33 25.60 -11.79
N HIS A 558 -0.35 25.82 -12.91
CA HIS A 558 -0.10 26.97 -13.78
C HIS A 558 -0.53 28.31 -13.17
N LYS A 559 -1.49 28.31 -12.23
CA LYS A 559 -1.88 29.48 -11.44
C LYS A 559 -0.98 29.71 -10.22
N GLY A 560 0.01 28.85 -9.98
CA GLY A 560 1.01 29.02 -8.92
C GLY A 560 0.58 28.49 -7.56
N VAL A 561 -0.43 27.63 -7.48
CA VAL A 561 -0.74 26.88 -6.25
C VAL A 561 0.31 25.79 -6.10
N ASP A 562 0.90 25.69 -4.90
CA ASP A 562 1.86 24.64 -4.60
C ASP A 562 1.18 23.26 -4.63
N ILE A 563 1.74 22.37 -5.44
CA ILE A 563 1.32 20.97 -5.55
C ILE A 563 2.49 20.04 -5.25
N VAL A 564 2.23 18.85 -4.71
CA VAL A 564 3.27 17.84 -4.42
C VAL A 564 2.89 16.45 -4.93
N PRO A 565 3.86 15.66 -5.44
CA PRO A 565 3.62 14.29 -5.85
C PRO A 565 3.59 13.36 -4.63
N GLY A 566 2.39 12.98 -4.20
CA GLY A 566 2.15 11.99 -3.14
C GLY A 566 1.34 10.80 -3.65
N THR A 567 1.45 9.63 -3.02
CA THR A 567 0.80 8.42 -3.55
C THR A 567 -0.31 7.82 -2.70
N ASP A 568 -0.18 7.80 -1.37
CA ASP A 568 -1.05 7.02 -0.47
C ASP A 568 -1.18 5.53 -0.90
N GLY A 569 -0.14 4.97 -1.52
CA GLY A 569 -0.24 3.67 -2.18
C GLY A 569 1.07 2.91 -2.31
N LEU A 570 1.24 2.09 -3.36
CA LEU A 570 2.36 1.15 -3.47
C LEU A 570 3.71 1.89 -3.62
N PRO A 571 4.70 1.68 -2.72
CA PRO A 571 5.98 2.39 -2.74
C PRO A 571 6.72 2.30 -4.08
N GLY A 572 7.26 3.42 -4.54
CA GLY A 572 7.98 3.53 -5.81
C GLY A 572 7.08 3.44 -7.03
N PHE A 573 6.34 2.34 -7.20
CA PHE A 573 5.53 2.08 -8.39
C PHE A 573 4.42 3.09 -8.64
N LEU A 574 3.63 3.38 -7.60
CA LEU A 574 2.54 4.33 -7.71
C LEU A 574 3.08 5.77 -7.79
N TYR A 575 4.28 6.00 -7.23
CA TYR A 575 4.97 7.28 -7.30
C TYR A 575 5.42 7.60 -8.73
N HIS A 576 6.04 6.64 -9.43
CA HIS A 576 6.33 6.79 -10.85
C HIS A 576 5.07 7.10 -11.66
N ARG A 577 3.95 6.43 -11.33
CA ARG A 577 2.67 6.71 -12.01
C ARG A 577 2.13 8.11 -11.70
N GLU A 578 2.25 8.58 -10.46
CA GLU A 578 1.87 9.94 -10.07
C GLU A 578 2.61 11.00 -10.93
N LEU A 579 3.92 10.84 -11.10
CA LEU A 579 4.73 11.75 -11.92
C LEU A 579 4.33 11.71 -13.41
N GLU A 580 4.13 10.52 -13.98
CA GLU A 580 3.61 10.36 -15.34
C GLU A 580 2.24 11.03 -15.53
N LEU A 581 1.39 10.97 -14.51
CA LEU A 581 0.06 11.59 -14.54
C LEU A 581 0.14 13.13 -14.51
N TYR A 582 1.15 13.71 -13.87
CA TYR A 582 1.36 15.17 -13.92
C TYR A 582 1.83 15.62 -15.30
N VAL A 583 2.67 14.81 -15.96
CA VAL A 583 3.00 15.04 -17.37
C VAL A 583 1.77 14.90 -18.26
N ARG A 584 0.95 13.86 -18.04
CA ARG A 584 -0.33 13.68 -18.75
C ARG A 584 -1.31 14.85 -18.51
N ALA A 585 -1.28 15.47 -17.33
CA ALA A 585 -2.07 16.67 -17.03
C ALA A 585 -1.58 17.92 -17.77
N GLY A 586 -0.38 17.88 -18.38
CA GLY A 586 0.19 18.99 -19.14
C GLY A 586 1.28 19.77 -18.41
N ILE A 587 1.77 19.28 -17.27
CA ILE A 587 2.95 19.85 -16.61
C ILE A 587 4.21 19.33 -17.33
N ALA A 588 5.12 20.21 -17.72
CA ALA A 588 6.33 19.82 -18.44
C ALA A 588 7.19 18.85 -17.60
N ALA A 589 7.80 17.84 -18.25
CA ALA A 589 8.54 16.78 -17.56
C ALA A 589 9.64 17.33 -16.64
N ASN A 590 10.39 18.35 -17.06
CA ASN A 590 11.40 19.00 -16.23
C ASN A 590 10.82 19.61 -14.93
N GLU A 591 9.62 20.17 -15.00
CA GLU A 591 8.94 20.72 -13.82
C GLU A 591 8.40 19.62 -12.91
N VAL A 592 7.90 18.52 -13.48
CA VAL A 592 7.52 17.32 -12.70
C VAL A 592 8.73 16.72 -11.99
N LEU A 593 9.89 16.62 -12.63
CA LEU A 593 11.12 16.14 -11.99
C LEU A 593 11.62 17.10 -10.90
N LYS A 594 11.41 18.42 -11.04
CA LYS A 594 11.67 19.39 -9.96
C LYS A 594 10.71 19.21 -8.79
N LEU A 595 9.43 18.95 -9.06
CA LEU A 595 8.44 18.59 -8.04
C LEU A 595 8.85 17.30 -7.31
N ALA A 596 9.39 16.32 -8.02
CA ALA A 596 9.86 15.06 -7.46
C ALA A 596 11.15 15.19 -6.63
N THR A 597 11.88 16.31 -6.74
CA THR A 597 13.21 16.51 -6.13
C THR A 597 13.28 17.84 -5.38
N ILE A 598 13.86 18.88 -5.99
CA ILE A 598 14.23 20.12 -5.29
C ILE A 598 13.03 20.84 -4.66
N LYS A 599 11.88 20.93 -5.33
CA LYS A 599 10.70 21.63 -4.77
C LYS A 599 10.14 20.88 -3.57
N SER A 600 10.12 19.54 -3.60
CA SER A 600 9.72 18.75 -2.44
C SER A 600 10.71 18.89 -1.28
N ALA A 601 12.01 18.97 -1.57
CA ALA A 601 13.04 19.25 -0.57
C ALA A 601 12.88 20.65 0.06
N GLU A 602 12.50 21.66 -0.73
CA GLU A 602 12.20 23.02 -0.26
C GLU A 602 10.96 23.04 0.64
N ILE A 603 9.86 22.41 0.21
CA ILE A 603 8.60 22.32 0.97
C ILE A 603 8.80 21.61 2.31
N THR A 604 9.68 20.61 2.36
CA THR A 604 10.00 19.87 3.58
C THR A 604 11.12 20.50 4.42
N GLY A 605 11.76 21.56 3.93
CA GLY A 605 12.80 22.29 4.65
C GLY A 605 14.15 21.57 4.71
N VAL A 606 14.44 20.66 3.78
CA VAL A 606 15.68 19.87 3.74
C VAL A 606 16.55 20.15 2.51
N SER A 607 16.18 21.14 1.70
CA SER A 607 16.85 21.50 0.44
C SER A 607 18.31 21.94 0.59
N ASP A 608 18.74 22.36 1.78
CA ASP A 608 20.15 22.65 2.05
C ASP A 608 21.05 21.39 1.91
N SER A 609 20.49 20.22 2.20
CA SER A 609 21.22 18.94 2.20
C SER A 609 20.86 18.03 1.02
N TYR A 610 19.60 18.04 0.58
CA TYR A 610 19.05 17.08 -0.39
C TYR A 610 18.35 17.77 -1.56
N GLY A 611 17.91 16.99 -2.55
CA GLY A 611 17.04 17.47 -3.64
C GLY A 611 17.76 18.06 -4.86
N SER A 612 19.09 18.14 -4.88
CA SER A 612 19.88 18.53 -6.06
C SER A 612 21.25 17.86 -6.09
N VAL A 613 21.81 17.69 -7.30
CA VAL A 613 23.17 17.15 -7.51
C VAL A 613 24.16 18.31 -7.51
N GLU A 614 24.65 18.71 -6.33
CA GLU A 614 25.55 19.85 -6.16
C GLU A 614 26.72 19.48 -5.22
N PRO A 615 27.97 19.95 -5.49
CA PRO A 615 29.08 19.72 -4.58
C PRO A 615 28.80 20.22 -3.16
N GLY A 616 29.18 19.42 -2.16
CA GLY A 616 28.95 19.69 -0.73
C GLY A 616 27.60 19.21 -0.19
N LYS A 617 26.63 18.86 -1.05
CA LYS A 617 25.37 18.24 -0.63
C LYS A 617 25.50 16.75 -0.34
N LYS A 618 24.48 16.18 0.29
CA LYS A 618 24.39 14.73 0.54
C LYS A 618 24.22 13.98 -0.78
N ALA A 619 24.92 12.86 -0.91
CA ALA A 619 24.93 12.02 -2.09
C ALA A 619 23.71 11.08 -2.18
N ASP A 620 22.52 11.61 -1.89
CA ASP A 620 21.26 10.90 -2.14
C ASP A 620 20.93 10.99 -3.62
N LEU A 621 21.34 9.98 -4.37
CA LEU A 621 21.40 9.99 -5.83
C LEU A 621 20.74 8.75 -6.42
N ILE A 622 20.18 8.88 -7.61
CA ILE A 622 19.67 7.76 -8.40
C ILE A 622 20.27 7.79 -9.78
N LEU A 623 20.58 6.61 -10.33
CA LEU A 623 20.97 6.47 -11.73
C LEU A 623 19.84 5.80 -12.50
N ILE A 624 19.39 6.48 -13.55
CA ILE A 624 18.33 6.05 -14.44
C ILE A 624 18.95 5.64 -15.78
N ASP A 625 18.63 4.44 -16.25
CA ASP A 625 18.96 4.01 -17.61
C ASP A 625 18.00 4.65 -18.62
N GLY A 626 18.44 5.75 -19.24
CA GLY A 626 17.63 6.57 -20.14
C GLY A 626 17.55 8.05 -19.75
N ASN A 627 16.59 8.75 -20.33
CA ASN A 627 16.40 10.20 -20.19
C ASN A 627 14.94 10.55 -19.82
N PRO A 628 14.65 10.80 -18.53
CA PRO A 628 13.30 11.12 -18.07
C PRO A 628 12.78 12.49 -18.53
N LEU A 629 13.60 13.34 -19.17
CA LEU A 629 13.12 14.55 -19.85
C LEU A 629 12.58 14.28 -21.26
N GLU A 630 12.99 13.18 -21.89
CA GLU A 630 12.49 12.75 -23.21
C GLU A 630 11.31 11.79 -23.07
N ASP A 631 11.43 10.81 -22.18
CA ASP A 631 10.34 9.90 -21.80
C ASP A 631 10.25 9.83 -20.28
N ILE A 632 9.23 10.47 -19.69
CA ILE A 632 9.01 10.47 -18.24
C ILE A 632 8.96 9.06 -17.65
N SER A 633 8.58 8.04 -18.44
CA SER A 633 8.51 6.64 -17.99
C SER A 633 9.88 6.04 -17.65
N ASP A 634 10.97 6.64 -18.12
CA ASP A 634 12.35 6.21 -17.81
C ASP A 634 12.65 6.29 -16.31
N ILE A 635 11.91 7.07 -15.51
CA ILE A 635 12.02 7.08 -14.04
C ILE A 635 11.83 5.70 -13.38
N ARG A 636 11.26 4.72 -14.12
CA ARG A 636 11.11 3.33 -13.67
C ARG A 636 12.38 2.49 -13.85
N LYS A 637 13.29 2.92 -14.74
CA LYS A 637 14.55 2.25 -15.09
C LYS A 637 15.67 2.63 -14.12
N VAL A 638 15.38 2.60 -12.82
CA VAL A 638 16.38 2.82 -11.77
C VAL A 638 17.34 1.64 -11.77
N GLU A 639 18.62 1.93 -11.95
CA GLU A 639 19.71 0.95 -11.86
C GLU A 639 20.16 0.78 -10.41
N TRP A 640 20.40 1.90 -9.74
CA TRP A 640 20.73 1.95 -8.33
C TRP A 640 20.31 3.27 -7.70
N THR A 641 20.24 3.23 -6.37
CA THR A 641 19.96 4.36 -5.50
C THR A 641 21.06 4.44 -4.44
N ILE A 642 21.58 5.64 -4.18
CA ILE A 642 22.45 5.93 -3.05
C ILE A 642 21.63 6.66 -1.99
N LYS A 643 21.75 6.22 -0.74
CA LYS A 643 21.16 6.88 0.44
C LYS A 643 22.03 6.63 1.65
N GLY A 644 22.32 7.67 2.43
CA GLY A 644 23.02 7.53 3.72
C GLY A 644 24.33 6.73 3.65
N GLY A 645 25.13 6.97 2.60
CA GLY A 645 26.45 6.36 2.42
C GLY A 645 26.43 4.91 1.90
N ASN A 646 25.28 4.40 1.47
CA ASN A 646 25.15 3.06 0.88
C ASN A 646 24.57 3.13 -0.52
N LEU A 647 25.10 2.29 -1.41
CA LEU A 647 24.57 2.02 -2.74
C LEU A 647 23.65 0.80 -2.67
N TYR A 648 22.49 0.91 -3.31
CA TYR A 648 21.47 -0.14 -3.40
C TYR A 648 21.17 -0.42 -4.86
N TYR A 649 21.43 -1.64 -5.33
CA TYR A 649 21.05 -2.05 -6.69
C TYR A 649 19.56 -2.36 -6.75
N ALA A 650 18.82 -1.68 -7.62
CA ALA A 650 17.37 -1.82 -7.72
C ALA A 650 16.96 -3.26 -8.05
N LYS A 651 17.73 -3.93 -8.92
CA LYS A 651 17.53 -5.34 -9.27
C LYS A 651 17.60 -6.28 -8.06
N GLU A 652 18.56 -6.07 -7.17
CA GLU A 652 18.72 -6.91 -5.97
C GLU A 652 17.56 -6.69 -5.00
N LEU A 653 17.17 -5.42 -4.79
CA LEU A 653 16.05 -5.06 -3.93
C LEU A 653 14.72 -5.62 -4.45
N TYR A 654 14.42 -5.48 -5.74
CA TYR A 654 13.20 -6.05 -6.33
C TYR A 654 13.18 -7.58 -6.24
N ASN A 655 14.29 -8.25 -6.56
CA ASN A 655 14.38 -9.71 -6.45
C ASN A 655 14.16 -10.18 -4.99
N ALA A 656 14.66 -9.45 -4.00
CA ALA A 656 14.53 -9.80 -2.58
C ALA A 656 13.07 -9.85 -2.10
N VAL A 657 12.19 -9.07 -2.75
CA VAL A 657 10.74 -9.01 -2.48
C VAL A 657 9.89 -9.71 -3.55
N GLY A 658 10.52 -10.50 -4.43
CA GLY A 658 9.83 -11.31 -5.43
C GLY A 658 9.24 -10.52 -6.59
N ILE A 659 9.83 -9.35 -6.92
CA ILE A 659 9.48 -8.57 -8.10
C ILE A 659 10.60 -8.65 -9.14
N ASP A 660 10.26 -8.83 -10.41
CA ASP A 660 11.22 -8.75 -11.50
C ASP A 660 11.72 -7.31 -11.70
N HIS A 661 13.01 -7.11 -11.98
CA HIS A 661 13.58 -5.77 -12.28
C HIS A 661 12.97 -5.17 -13.56
N PHE A 662 12.75 -3.85 -13.56
CA PHE A 662 12.27 -3.13 -14.75
C PHE A 662 13.41 -2.97 -15.73
N LYS A 663 13.15 -3.16 -17.03
CA LYS A 663 14.16 -3.04 -18.08
C LYS A 663 13.79 -1.92 -19.03
#